data_AF-A0A352KKE9-F1
#
_entry.id   AF-A0A352KKE9-F1
#
_cell.length_a   1.000
_cell.length_b   1.000
_cell.length_c   1.000
_cell.angle_alpha   90.00
_cell.angle_beta   90.00
_cell.angle_gamma   90.00
#
_symmetry.space_group_name_H-M   'P 1'
#
loop_
_entity.id
_entity.type
_entity.pdbx_description
1 polymer ?
#
loop_
_entity_poly.entity_id
_entity_poly.type
_entity_poly.pdbx_seq_one_letter_code
_entity_poly.pdbx_strand_id
1 'polypeptide(L)'
;MLVLRSNSQWNIEVQLFLKGSLFSSAIVICLVLLSLTHSRLLMARVASKSALTQWVNNLEHKPEWDKNQKREFSTWLHHLPDPLKHHLVNHERNLSLIFDPSLSLYEWQSTLIDHLLARYYEQQRVAKDKQWHNLSGWHRANLASVLLGRAWRAHNQDPRGYADGSGMLSPKADFISTGRHFFLPQSTSVESSLKCRLPRKYRYFQQQFPDYPDYWQHPAIQCDTIDNGFLRDLRFLDPITGQAIDLGLINASTVREFELLYATPGVGDPAEIAGHLVLRLLLDNNPQAEALGIDNPNDLVISFLADTKQIETAPTNDRPVVMSESCEKSWFGLDLNTEQDWDAFASVGQAVKGLTGGFLTVMDRQTLAQAVQHYTVFQDRNLLRFRLNLTQRQKESLLNRLYEAKKNYNGRYYFFKENCGSVLFRVIGEGIGSELMTGFDPLVTPPNAFISRMLQAGLVTPIQPSFLSYRRRAYLAQEEFLAQYQSIQSSAPNLPWPSHRHLFSAREKKRYQAYQRLAELFQTHFKGDPRIYHLLNLALSAEEAHANHDLLCKQMTSKPATVLTEMQRELIGQGVFRSAQFAPTLNNRRQRPVSDLTYSDILKQAHTGLQSYELGVALKAEGDDHQYPVITLFVQLYQQQIADRALFAMGNGTAVDFGRVSLELDQASGELSDWSFTGLKIRKFKDRLNRIPNLGDPGYQLGLGLTVLETEKVAPLQGVLTQWIAGELLANLWSSIGTDRFLFASLGVALESDWRGLAQDGVTLEDNHTRVALPIGVEAAWTFDAARRWQLRASAVETWRWGERQTEGLRQLKLNLSHHLGRWGQQAIDLDLMYETTSFLFSHRHQQQLAGFTLSFRPF
;
A
#
# COMPACT_ATOMS: atom_id res chain seq x y z
N MET A 1 59.09 21.18 21.72
CA MET A 1 59.42 19.80 22.15
C MET A 1 58.11 19.11 22.49
N LEU A 2 57.79 17.95 21.90
CA LEU A 2 56.52 17.23 22.09
C LEU A 2 56.86 15.78 22.46
N VAL A 3 56.54 15.37 23.69
CA VAL A 3 56.72 14.01 24.20
C VAL A 3 55.36 13.32 24.18
N LEU A 4 55.25 12.16 23.53
CA LEU A 4 54.07 11.30 23.56
C LEU A 4 54.40 10.03 24.38
N ARG A 5 53.57 9.71 25.37
CA ARG A 5 53.53 8.38 26.02
C ARG A 5 52.18 7.72 25.74
N SER A 6 52.21 6.42 25.47
CA SER A 6 51.05 5.53 25.28
C SER A 6 50.51 5.00 26.61
N ASN A 7 49.18 5.01 26.79
CA ASN A 7 48.31 3.92 27.27
C ASN A 7 46.88 4.47 27.48
N SER A 8 45.76 3.92 26.98
CA SER A 8 45.44 3.14 25.77
C SER A 8 43.91 3.23 25.61
N GLN A 9 43.28 4.00 24.72
CA GLN A 9 43.46 5.27 24.01
C GLN A 9 42.02 5.51 23.50
N TRP A 10 41.35 6.66 23.67
CA TRP A 10 41.43 7.83 22.81
C TRP A 10 40.74 8.99 23.54
N ASN A 11 41.51 9.95 24.04
CA ASN A 11 41.10 11.34 24.27
C ASN A 11 42.39 12.15 24.44
N ILE A 12 42.54 13.23 23.66
CA ILE A 12 43.73 14.08 23.68
C ILE A 12 43.28 15.53 23.87
N GLU A 13 43.72 16.11 24.98
CA GLU A 13 43.63 17.53 25.30
C GLU A 13 45.01 18.18 25.06
N VAL A 14 45.04 19.40 24.51
CA VAL A 14 46.28 20.14 24.24
C VAL A 14 46.18 21.53 24.86
N GLN A 15 47.11 21.87 25.75
CA GLN A 15 47.34 23.23 26.25
C GLN A 15 48.71 23.75 25.81
N LEU A 16 48.78 25.05 25.49
CA LEU A 16 50.02 25.76 25.18
C LEU A 16 50.03 27.14 25.86
N PHE A 17 51.10 27.41 26.62
CA PHE A 17 51.35 28.64 27.36
C PHE A 17 52.29 29.56 26.57
N LEU A 18 52.06 30.89 26.59
CA LEU A 18 53.09 31.94 26.53
C LEU A 18 52.53 33.28 27.05
N LYS A 19 53.24 33.90 28.00
CA LYS A 19 52.94 35.16 28.72
C LYS A 19 53.65 36.36 28.06
N GLY A 20 53.05 37.57 28.10
CA GLY A 20 53.80 38.84 28.16
C GLY A 20 53.20 40.08 27.46
N SER A 21 52.61 40.97 28.27
CA SER A 21 52.39 42.43 28.14
C SER A 21 51.90 43.07 26.82
N LEU A 22 50.76 43.80 26.90
CA LEU A 22 50.66 45.26 26.62
C LEU A 22 49.19 45.73 26.74
N PHE A 23 48.84 46.27 27.91
CA PHE A 23 47.58 46.96 28.21
C PHE A 23 47.73 48.43 27.81
N SER A 24 47.37 48.77 26.57
CA SER A 24 47.08 50.16 26.15
C SER A 24 46.33 50.23 24.80
N SER A 25 46.26 49.12 24.06
CA SER A 25 45.62 49.07 22.74
C SER A 25 44.12 48.73 22.76
N ALA A 26 43.59 48.19 23.85
CA ALA A 26 42.26 47.56 23.86
C ALA A 26 41.09 48.56 23.80
N ILE A 27 41.23 49.77 24.36
CA ILE A 27 40.16 50.78 24.35
C ILE A 27 40.07 51.51 23.00
N VAL A 28 41.20 51.71 22.32
CA VAL A 28 41.22 52.25 20.95
C VAL A 28 40.71 51.20 19.95
N ILE A 29 41.03 49.92 20.15
CA ILE A 29 40.56 48.84 19.27
C ILE A 29 39.05 48.58 19.43
N CYS A 30 38.46 48.72 20.62
CA CYS A 30 37.01 48.53 20.79
C CYS A 30 36.17 49.66 20.16
N LEU A 31 36.60 50.92 20.27
CA LEU A 31 35.94 52.05 19.61
C LEU A 31 36.17 52.05 18.08
N VAL A 32 37.34 51.58 17.63
CA VAL A 32 37.63 51.39 16.21
C VAL A 32 36.94 50.16 15.64
N LEU A 33 36.70 49.09 16.40
CA LEU A 33 35.94 47.91 15.93
C LEU A 33 34.43 48.15 15.94
N LEU A 34 33.87 48.90 16.90
CA LEU A 34 32.46 49.30 16.89
C LEU A 34 32.19 50.34 15.78
N SER A 35 33.11 51.28 15.55
CA SER A 35 33.00 52.18 14.39
C SER A 35 33.26 51.43 13.09
N LEU A 36 34.23 50.51 12.98
CA LEU A 36 34.49 49.73 11.77
C LEU A 36 33.40 48.71 11.47
N THR A 37 32.69 48.15 12.45
CA THR A 37 31.59 47.21 12.18
C THR A 37 30.32 47.94 11.76
N HIS A 38 29.96 49.06 12.40
CA HIS A 38 28.88 49.93 11.91
C HIS A 38 29.25 50.58 10.56
N SER A 39 30.50 51.02 10.38
CA SER A 39 31.00 51.57 9.11
C SER A 39 31.13 50.50 8.04
N ARG A 40 31.48 49.25 8.34
CA ARG A 40 31.52 48.18 7.33
C ARG A 40 30.13 47.69 6.95
N LEU A 41 29.15 47.71 7.87
CA LEU A 41 27.74 47.43 7.52
C LEU A 41 27.11 48.58 6.72
N LEU A 42 27.39 49.84 7.07
CA LEU A 42 26.98 51.00 6.27
C LEU A 42 27.74 51.09 4.94
N MET A 43 29.07 50.91 4.93
CA MET A 43 29.87 50.94 3.69
C MET A 43 29.61 49.71 2.82
N ALA A 44 29.29 48.53 3.35
CA ALA A 44 28.85 47.41 2.53
C ALA A 44 27.46 47.66 1.95
N ARG A 45 26.53 48.30 2.68
CA ARG A 45 25.21 48.72 2.14
C ARG A 45 25.30 49.87 1.13
N VAL A 46 26.24 50.80 1.32
CA VAL A 46 26.46 51.95 0.42
C VAL A 46 27.27 51.53 -0.82
N ALA A 47 28.29 50.69 -0.66
CA ALA A 47 29.05 50.11 -1.78
C ALA A 47 28.23 49.06 -2.56
N SER A 48 27.34 48.29 -1.90
CA SER A 48 26.41 47.41 -2.62
C SER A 48 25.40 48.20 -3.42
N LYS A 49 24.93 49.36 -2.91
CA LYS A 49 24.06 50.26 -3.70
C LYS A 49 24.83 50.87 -4.86
N SER A 50 26.01 51.46 -4.64
CA SER A 50 26.76 52.13 -5.71
C SER A 50 27.27 51.18 -6.79
N ALA A 51 27.76 49.98 -6.43
CA ALA A 51 28.20 48.97 -7.39
C ALA A 51 27.03 48.44 -8.22
N LEU A 52 25.89 48.15 -7.58
CA LEU A 52 24.68 47.69 -8.26
C LEU A 52 24.07 48.81 -9.14
N THR A 53 24.14 50.08 -8.73
CA THR A 53 23.79 51.24 -9.59
C THR A 53 24.77 51.39 -10.76
N GLN A 54 26.06 51.17 -10.56
CA GLN A 54 27.08 51.28 -11.61
C GLN A 54 27.01 50.11 -12.60
N TRP A 55 26.68 48.90 -12.15
CA TRP A 55 26.42 47.72 -12.97
C TRP A 55 25.12 47.86 -13.77
N VAL A 56 24.04 48.37 -13.15
CA VAL A 56 22.80 48.74 -13.86
C VAL A 56 23.08 49.81 -14.91
N ASN A 57 23.84 50.85 -14.59
CA ASN A 57 24.23 51.89 -15.55
C ASN A 57 25.11 51.36 -16.70
N ASN A 58 25.92 50.31 -16.47
CA ASN A 58 26.67 49.63 -17.53
C ASN A 58 25.77 48.75 -18.40
N LEU A 59 24.69 48.17 -17.85
CA LEU A 59 23.65 47.46 -18.61
C LEU A 59 22.74 48.42 -19.40
N GLU A 60 22.55 49.65 -18.93
CA GLU A 60 21.79 50.71 -19.62
C GLU A 60 22.36 51.10 -21.00
N HIS A 61 23.56 50.61 -21.37
CA HIS A 61 24.21 50.87 -22.65
C HIS A 61 23.92 49.79 -23.73
N LYS A 62 23.03 48.81 -23.50
CA LYS A 62 22.52 47.96 -24.58
C LYS A 62 21.55 48.75 -25.50
N PRO A 63 21.71 48.67 -26.84
CA PRO A 63 21.06 49.59 -27.78
C PRO A 63 19.55 49.35 -28.04
N GLU A 64 18.97 48.24 -27.57
CA GLU A 64 17.61 47.82 -27.95
C GLU A 64 16.51 48.09 -26.90
N TRP A 65 16.87 48.45 -25.65
CA TRP A 65 15.87 48.69 -24.60
C TRP A 65 15.48 50.16 -24.46
N ASP A 66 14.18 50.43 -24.37
CA ASP A 66 13.66 51.78 -24.15
C ASP A 66 13.84 52.25 -22.69
N LYS A 67 13.54 53.53 -22.43
CA LYS A 67 13.66 54.13 -21.08
C LYS A 67 12.73 53.48 -20.05
N ASN A 68 11.57 52.97 -20.47
CA ASN A 68 10.60 52.34 -19.57
C ASN A 68 11.08 50.95 -19.15
N GLN A 69 11.57 50.15 -20.09
CA GLN A 69 12.15 48.83 -19.85
C GLN A 69 13.35 48.91 -18.89
N LYS A 70 14.22 49.92 -19.06
CA LYS A 70 15.34 50.17 -18.13
C LYS A 70 14.88 50.50 -16.72
N ARG A 71 13.89 51.39 -16.60
CA ARG A 71 13.29 51.76 -15.31
C ARG A 71 12.63 50.55 -14.64
N GLU A 72 11.90 49.74 -15.40
CA GLU A 72 11.24 48.53 -14.93
C GLU A 72 12.24 47.51 -14.41
N PHE A 73 13.30 47.23 -15.18
CA PHE A 73 14.39 46.34 -14.77
C PHE A 73 15.06 46.80 -13.47
N SER A 74 15.47 48.07 -13.41
CA SER A 74 16.16 48.65 -12.24
C SER A 74 15.27 48.61 -11.00
N THR A 75 13.98 48.91 -11.18
CA THR A 75 12.98 48.84 -10.10
C THR A 75 12.84 47.42 -9.59
N TRP A 76 12.65 46.43 -10.47
CA TRP A 76 12.56 45.02 -10.08
C TRP A 76 13.80 44.54 -9.33
N LEU A 77 15.00 44.86 -9.83
CA LEU A 77 16.28 44.47 -9.22
C LEU A 77 16.44 45.02 -7.80
N HIS A 78 16.02 46.27 -7.56
CA HIS A 78 16.08 46.89 -6.23
C HIS A 78 15.16 46.21 -5.21
N HIS A 79 14.04 45.65 -5.67
CA HIS A 79 13.06 44.95 -4.84
C HIS A 79 13.42 43.50 -4.54
N LEU A 80 14.45 42.93 -5.18
CA LEU A 80 14.90 41.57 -4.84
C LEU A 80 15.36 41.48 -3.37
N PRO A 81 15.22 40.32 -2.72
CA PRO A 81 15.67 40.11 -1.35
C PRO A 81 17.18 40.29 -1.17
N ASP A 82 17.59 40.78 -0.01
CA ASP A 82 19.02 40.98 0.34
C ASP A 82 19.89 39.71 0.16
N PRO A 83 19.43 38.49 0.52
CA PRO A 83 20.21 37.27 0.26
C PRO A 83 20.56 37.05 -1.21
N LEU A 84 19.66 37.38 -2.15
CA LEU A 84 19.93 37.25 -3.58
C LEU A 84 20.80 38.41 -4.10
N LYS A 85 20.58 39.63 -3.61
CA LYS A 85 21.38 40.81 -3.99
C LYS A 85 22.83 40.71 -3.55
N HIS A 86 23.11 40.10 -2.40
CA HIS A 86 24.48 39.93 -1.92
C HIS A 86 25.35 39.08 -2.88
N HIS A 87 24.73 38.15 -3.61
CA HIS A 87 25.44 37.33 -4.60
C HIS A 87 25.77 38.09 -5.90
N LEU A 88 24.96 39.08 -6.30
CA LEU A 88 25.22 39.94 -7.46
C LEU A 88 26.53 40.71 -7.31
N VAL A 89 26.73 41.35 -6.15
CA VAL A 89 27.86 42.24 -5.86
C VAL A 89 29.20 41.51 -5.88
N ASN A 90 29.22 40.24 -5.50
CA ASN A 90 30.46 39.46 -5.41
C ASN A 90 30.94 38.87 -6.75
N HIS A 91 30.14 38.92 -7.83
CA HIS A 91 30.38 38.15 -9.07
C HIS A 91 30.13 38.92 -10.39
N GLU A 92 30.16 40.25 -10.38
CA GLU A 92 29.89 41.11 -11.55
C GLU A 92 30.61 40.69 -12.85
N ARG A 93 31.85 40.18 -12.75
CA ARG A 93 32.67 39.78 -13.93
C ARG A 93 32.18 38.54 -14.68
N ASN A 94 31.46 37.63 -14.03
CA ASN A 94 30.94 36.42 -14.68
C ASN A 94 29.53 36.62 -15.25
N LEU A 95 28.78 37.59 -14.72
CA LEU A 95 27.42 37.88 -15.18
C LEU A 95 27.42 38.43 -16.61
N SER A 96 28.40 39.26 -17.00
CA SER A 96 28.51 39.80 -18.36
C SER A 96 28.70 38.74 -19.47
N LEU A 97 29.14 37.52 -19.12
CA LEU A 97 29.33 36.40 -20.07
C LEU A 97 28.05 35.59 -20.32
N ILE A 98 27.01 35.78 -19.51
CA ILE A 98 25.80 34.93 -19.52
C ILE A 98 24.71 35.49 -20.45
N PHE A 99 24.79 36.76 -20.86
CA PHE A 99 23.63 37.45 -21.41
C PHE A 99 23.75 37.90 -22.88
N ASP A 100 22.90 37.28 -23.70
CA ASP A 100 22.68 37.59 -25.11
C ASP A 100 21.95 38.95 -25.28
N PRO A 101 22.44 39.87 -26.13
CA PRO A 101 21.76 41.13 -26.44
C PRO A 101 20.35 40.99 -27.05
N SER A 102 20.05 39.90 -27.72
CA SER A 102 18.81 39.69 -28.49
C SER A 102 17.59 39.29 -27.64
N LEU A 103 17.78 39.07 -26.34
CA LEU A 103 16.72 38.62 -25.42
C LEU A 103 15.82 39.79 -24.97
N SER A 104 14.53 39.50 -24.81
CA SER A 104 13.54 40.40 -24.23
C SER A 104 13.81 40.72 -22.75
N LEU A 105 13.22 41.80 -22.23
CA LEU A 105 13.33 42.20 -20.81
C LEU A 105 12.98 41.04 -19.85
N TYR A 106 11.90 40.30 -20.15
CA TYR A 106 11.48 39.16 -19.34
C TYR A 106 12.51 38.03 -19.36
N GLU A 107 13.03 37.67 -20.54
CA GLU A 107 14.05 36.60 -20.67
C GLU A 107 15.31 36.95 -19.87
N TRP A 108 15.71 38.22 -19.89
CA TRP A 108 16.80 38.72 -19.05
C TRP A 108 16.54 38.57 -17.55
N GLN A 109 15.37 39.03 -17.08
CA GLN A 109 14.98 38.90 -15.68
C GLN A 109 14.95 37.42 -15.27
N SER A 110 14.40 36.55 -16.13
CA SER A 110 14.31 35.11 -15.94
C SER A 110 15.70 34.47 -15.83
N THR A 111 16.61 34.73 -16.77
CA THR A 111 17.97 34.17 -16.75
C THR A 111 18.75 34.64 -15.53
N LEU A 112 18.62 35.92 -15.15
CA LEU A 112 19.29 36.45 -13.98
C LEU A 112 18.76 35.81 -12.69
N ILE A 113 17.44 35.73 -12.52
CA ILE A 113 16.87 35.15 -11.29
C ILE A 113 17.18 33.67 -11.19
N ASP A 114 17.16 32.93 -12.30
CA ASP A 114 17.54 31.52 -12.32
C ASP A 114 18.98 31.31 -11.86
N HIS A 115 19.90 32.17 -12.32
CA HIS A 115 21.30 32.12 -11.91
C HIS A 115 21.45 32.38 -10.41
N LEU A 116 20.79 33.42 -9.90
CA LEU A 116 20.84 33.77 -8.47
C LEU A 116 20.24 32.66 -7.60
N LEU A 117 19.10 32.10 -8.00
CA LEU A 117 18.46 30.99 -7.29
C LEU A 117 19.29 29.70 -7.34
N ALA A 118 19.92 29.41 -8.48
CA ALA A 118 20.81 28.26 -8.62
C ALA A 118 21.98 28.33 -7.63
N ARG A 119 22.56 29.53 -7.47
CA ARG A 119 23.65 29.78 -6.50
C ARG A 119 23.16 29.75 -5.06
N TYR A 120 22.03 30.39 -4.78
CA TYR A 120 21.39 30.36 -3.46
C TYR A 120 21.12 28.91 -3.02
N TYR A 121 20.59 28.07 -3.91
CA TYR A 121 20.32 26.66 -3.66
C TYR A 121 21.57 25.85 -3.27
N GLU A 122 22.72 26.13 -3.89
CA GLU A 122 23.99 25.43 -3.62
C GLU A 122 24.65 25.89 -2.31
N GLN A 123 24.62 27.19 -2.04
CA GLN A 123 25.35 27.79 -0.92
C GLN A 123 24.55 27.77 0.37
N GLN A 124 23.24 27.96 0.28
CA GLN A 124 22.34 27.80 1.41
C GLN A 124 21.96 26.33 1.54
N ARG A 125 21.71 25.87 2.76
CA ARG A 125 21.42 24.45 3.06
C ARG A 125 20.10 23.94 2.45
N VAL A 126 19.48 24.64 1.49
CA VAL A 126 18.29 24.23 0.72
C VAL A 126 18.53 22.90 0.00
N ALA A 127 19.72 22.66 -0.54
CA ALA A 127 20.07 21.37 -1.12
C ALA A 127 20.00 20.20 -0.13
N LYS A 128 20.01 20.47 1.18
CA LYS A 128 19.86 19.50 2.27
C LYS A 128 18.54 19.68 3.03
N ASP A 129 17.69 20.62 2.62
CA ASP A 129 16.45 20.91 3.30
C ASP A 129 15.39 19.86 2.92
N LYS A 130 15.07 19.02 3.91
CA LYS A 130 14.06 17.98 3.76
C LYS A 130 12.68 18.56 3.50
N GLN A 131 12.37 19.76 4.01
CA GLN A 131 11.07 20.40 3.79
C GLN A 131 10.86 20.66 2.30
N TRP A 132 11.86 21.21 1.60
CA TRP A 132 11.79 21.44 0.15
C TRP A 132 11.62 20.14 -0.63
N HIS A 133 12.45 19.13 -0.34
CA HIS A 133 12.38 17.84 -1.03
C HIS A 133 11.02 17.15 -0.86
N ASN A 134 10.42 17.25 0.32
CA ASN A 134 9.14 16.63 0.62
C ASN A 134 7.96 17.25 -0.17
N LEU A 135 8.02 18.53 -0.57
CA LEU A 135 6.90 19.19 -1.27
C LEU A 135 6.52 18.54 -2.61
N SER A 136 7.51 17.97 -3.32
CA SER A 136 7.30 17.20 -4.56
C SER A 136 7.71 15.73 -4.44
N GLY A 137 8.07 15.29 -3.23
CA GLY A 137 8.50 13.92 -2.95
C GLY A 137 9.83 13.56 -3.63
N TRP A 138 10.79 14.47 -3.65
CA TRP A 138 12.13 14.25 -4.17
C TRP A 138 12.90 13.26 -3.30
N HIS A 139 13.44 12.22 -3.92
CA HIS A 139 14.29 11.22 -3.26
C HIS A 139 15.47 10.85 -4.16
N ARG A 140 16.53 10.30 -3.55
CA ARG A 140 17.68 9.79 -4.29
C ARG A 140 17.27 8.57 -5.08
N ALA A 141 17.63 8.56 -6.35
CA ALA A 141 17.31 7.43 -7.21
C ALA A 141 18.18 6.22 -6.86
N ASN A 142 17.68 5.01 -7.16
CA ASN A 142 18.43 3.77 -6.91
C ASN A 142 19.70 3.67 -7.79
N LEU A 143 20.59 2.74 -7.45
CA LEU A 143 21.87 2.52 -8.15
C LEU A 143 21.72 2.42 -9.67
N ALA A 144 20.68 1.71 -10.16
CA ALA A 144 20.39 1.61 -11.59
C ALA A 144 20.05 2.96 -12.25
N SER A 145 19.31 3.84 -11.55
CA SER A 145 18.98 5.18 -12.05
C SER A 145 20.18 6.13 -12.00
N VAL A 146 21.07 5.95 -11.02
CA VAL A 146 22.34 6.69 -10.91
C VAL A 146 23.24 6.36 -12.09
N LEU A 147 23.31 5.09 -12.52
CA LEU A 147 24.06 4.64 -13.70
C LEU A 147 23.52 5.25 -15.02
N LEU A 148 22.22 5.59 -15.07
CA LEU A 148 21.57 6.31 -16.19
C LEU A 148 21.64 7.84 -16.05
N GLY A 149 22.48 8.38 -15.16
CA GLY A 149 22.69 9.82 -15.00
C GLY A 149 21.57 10.56 -14.25
N ARG A 150 20.61 9.86 -13.63
CA ARG A 150 19.52 10.47 -12.86
C ARG A 150 19.71 10.23 -11.37
N ALA A 151 20.37 11.15 -10.68
CA ALA A 151 20.63 11.05 -9.23
C ALA A 151 19.39 11.30 -8.35
N TRP A 152 18.41 12.04 -8.87
CA TRP A 152 17.20 12.43 -8.14
C TRP A 152 15.94 12.08 -8.93
N ARG A 153 14.87 11.72 -8.22
CA ARG A 153 13.56 11.44 -8.80
C ARG A 153 12.48 12.03 -7.92
N ALA A 154 11.48 12.67 -8.53
CA ALA A 154 10.31 13.15 -7.82
C ALA A 154 9.20 12.11 -7.83
N HIS A 155 8.49 12.01 -6.71
CA HIS A 155 7.32 11.14 -6.64
C HIS A 155 6.18 11.68 -7.53
N ASN A 156 5.93 13.00 -7.51
CA ASN A 156 4.94 13.61 -8.38
C ASN A 156 5.46 13.72 -9.82
N GLN A 157 4.82 13.05 -10.76
CA GLN A 157 5.12 13.09 -12.19
C GLN A 157 4.12 13.99 -12.95
N ASP A 158 3.18 14.65 -12.26
CA ASP A 158 2.28 15.62 -12.90
C ASP A 158 3.03 16.92 -13.18
N PRO A 159 3.13 17.38 -14.45
CA PRO A 159 3.67 18.70 -14.75
C PRO A 159 2.93 19.83 -14.01
N ARG A 160 1.62 19.66 -13.73
CA ARG A 160 0.81 20.63 -12.97
C ARG A 160 1.22 20.72 -11.48
N GLY A 161 2.02 19.78 -10.98
CA GLY A 161 2.65 19.82 -9.65
C GLY A 161 3.89 20.70 -9.54
N TYR A 162 4.35 21.28 -10.64
CA TYR A 162 5.55 22.11 -10.73
C TYR A 162 5.22 23.49 -11.26
N ALA A 163 6.02 24.50 -10.94
CA ALA A 163 5.79 25.84 -11.45
C ALA A 163 5.72 25.85 -12.99
N ASP A 164 6.64 25.11 -13.63
CA ASP A 164 6.60 24.75 -15.04
C ASP A 164 7.21 23.35 -15.26
N GLY A 165 7.18 22.83 -16.49
CA GLY A 165 7.69 21.49 -16.82
C GLY A 165 9.19 21.27 -16.57
N SER A 166 10.01 22.32 -16.52
CA SER A 166 11.44 22.20 -16.20
C SER A 166 11.70 21.79 -14.75
N GLY A 167 10.74 22.08 -13.86
CA GLY A 167 10.81 21.71 -12.44
C GLY A 167 10.91 20.20 -12.21
N MET A 168 10.46 19.37 -13.14
CA MET A 168 10.47 17.90 -13.03
C MET A 168 11.87 17.27 -13.15
N LEU A 169 12.89 18.04 -13.56
CA LEU A 169 14.21 17.49 -13.88
C LEU A 169 15.06 17.18 -12.64
N SER A 170 15.01 18.05 -11.62
CA SER A 170 15.78 17.87 -10.39
C SER A 170 15.22 18.75 -9.27
N PRO A 171 15.53 18.48 -7.98
CA PRO A 171 15.09 19.33 -6.88
C PRO A 171 15.61 20.78 -7.00
N LYS A 172 16.76 20.96 -7.67
CA LYS A 172 17.33 22.26 -8.00
C LYS A 172 16.52 22.98 -9.09
N ALA A 173 16.16 22.27 -10.17
CA ALA A 173 15.35 22.82 -11.24
C ALA A 173 13.93 23.19 -10.75
N ASP A 174 13.36 22.38 -9.85
CA ASP A 174 12.09 22.69 -9.18
C ASP A 174 12.19 23.98 -8.37
N PHE A 175 13.28 24.15 -7.60
CA PHE A 175 13.49 25.36 -6.80
C PHE A 175 13.64 26.60 -7.68
N ILE A 176 14.43 26.49 -8.75
CA ILE A 176 14.68 27.58 -9.69
C ILE A 176 13.37 27.99 -10.40
N SER A 177 12.65 27.04 -11.00
CA SER A 177 11.38 27.33 -11.71
C SER A 177 10.31 27.90 -10.78
N THR A 178 10.21 27.38 -9.55
CA THR A 178 9.31 27.92 -8.51
C THR A 178 9.68 29.34 -8.13
N GLY A 179 10.95 29.61 -7.88
CA GLY A 179 11.42 30.95 -7.54
C GLY A 179 11.25 31.94 -8.70
N ARG A 180 11.50 31.52 -9.94
CA ARG A 180 11.23 32.34 -11.13
C ARG A 180 9.78 32.78 -11.18
N HIS A 181 8.82 31.87 -11.01
CA HIS A 181 7.39 32.20 -10.98
C HIS A 181 6.98 33.01 -9.74
N PHE A 182 7.75 32.94 -8.64
CA PHE A 182 7.53 33.72 -7.43
C PHE A 182 7.99 35.18 -7.60
N PHE A 183 9.17 35.40 -8.21
CA PHE A 183 9.78 36.73 -8.41
C PHE A 183 9.37 37.41 -9.73
N LEU A 184 8.87 36.63 -10.70
CA LEU A 184 8.42 37.08 -12.03
C LEU A 184 7.09 36.39 -12.38
N PRO A 185 5.98 36.76 -11.72
CA PRO A 185 4.67 36.18 -11.99
C PRO A 185 4.21 36.55 -13.40
N GLN A 186 4.02 35.56 -14.28
CA GLN A 186 3.63 35.79 -15.67
C GLN A 186 2.11 35.94 -15.91
N SER A 187 1.26 35.63 -14.92
CA SER A 187 -0.18 35.49 -15.17
C SER A 187 -1.07 36.23 -14.18
N THR A 188 -2.17 36.75 -14.70
CA THR A 188 -3.24 37.41 -13.94
C THR A 188 -4.38 36.46 -13.52
N SER A 189 -4.40 35.20 -13.99
CA SER A 189 -5.50 34.26 -13.70
C SER A 189 -5.23 33.37 -12.47
N VAL A 190 -6.29 32.86 -11.86
CA VAL A 190 -6.25 31.94 -10.71
C VAL A 190 -5.55 30.61 -11.07
N GLU A 191 -5.76 30.13 -12.30
CA GLU A 191 -5.33 28.80 -12.75
C GLU A 191 -3.81 28.70 -12.94
N SER A 192 -3.17 29.77 -13.40
CA SER A 192 -1.72 29.83 -13.60
C SER A 192 -0.96 30.47 -12.43
N SER A 193 -1.66 31.08 -11.47
CA SER A 193 -1.05 31.65 -10.26
C SER A 193 -0.37 30.58 -9.41
N LEU A 194 0.94 30.77 -9.15
CA LEU A 194 1.72 29.91 -8.26
C LEU A 194 1.11 29.82 -6.86
N LYS A 195 0.59 30.94 -6.36
CA LYS A 195 -0.05 31.05 -5.03
C LYS A 195 -1.26 30.13 -4.91
N CYS A 196 -2.09 30.03 -5.96
CA CYS A 196 -3.33 29.26 -5.93
C CYS A 196 -3.13 27.79 -6.32
N ARG A 197 -2.15 27.52 -7.20
CA ARG A 197 -1.88 26.18 -7.71
C ARG A 197 -0.93 25.37 -6.81
N LEU A 198 0.09 26.02 -6.23
CA LEU A 198 1.13 25.38 -5.42
C LEU A 198 1.38 26.14 -4.09
N PRO A 199 0.35 26.28 -3.22
CA PRO A 199 0.39 27.13 -2.03
C PRO A 199 1.48 26.73 -1.02
N ARG A 200 1.82 25.44 -0.86
CA ARG A 200 2.91 25.03 0.06
C ARG A 200 4.29 25.44 -0.44
N LYS A 201 4.56 25.33 -1.75
CA LYS A 201 5.79 25.84 -2.37
C LYS A 201 5.87 27.36 -2.25
N TYR A 202 4.74 28.02 -2.45
CA TYR A 202 4.63 29.46 -2.27
C TYR A 202 4.98 29.90 -0.83
N ARG A 203 4.37 29.28 0.18
CA ARG A 203 4.67 29.55 1.60
C ARG A 203 6.12 29.26 1.97
N TYR A 204 6.72 28.21 1.41
CA TYR A 204 8.14 27.91 1.62
C TYR A 204 9.01 29.07 1.12
N PHE A 205 8.74 29.62 -0.07
CA PHE A 205 9.46 30.80 -0.57
C PHE A 205 9.23 32.04 0.30
N GLN A 206 8.01 32.27 0.80
CA GLN A 206 7.74 33.36 1.75
C GLN A 206 8.55 33.22 3.04
N GLN A 207 8.73 31.99 3.55
CA GLN A 207 9.55 31.73 4.74
C GLN A 207 11.04 31.95 4.49
N GLN A 208 11.53 31.60 3.29
CA GLN A 208 12.93 31.81 2.90
C GLN A 208 13.26 33.29 2.64
N PHE A 209 12.27 34.06 2.16
CA PHE A 209 12.42 35.47 1.79
C PHE A 209 11.36 36.35 2.47
N PRO A 210 11.39 36.49 3.82
CA PRO A 210 10.35 37.20 4.58
C PRO A 210 10.28 38.70 4.27
N ASP A 211 11.42 39.29 3.86
CA ASP A 211 11.53 40.72 3.53
C ASP A 211 11.05 41.04 2.10
N TYR A 212 10.62 40.04 1.33
CA TYR A 212 10.04 40.25 0.01
C TYR A 212 8.54 40.55 0.17
N PRO A 213 8.09 41.79 -0.06
CA PRO A 213 6.69 42.12 0.07
C PRO A 213 5.85 41.35 -0.96
N ASP A 214 4.59 41.05 -0.63
CA ASP A 214 3.58 40.44 -1.52
C ASP A 214 3.21 41.33 -2.75
N TYR A 215 4.04 42.32 -3.06
CA TYR A 215 3.83 43.50 -3.90
C TYR A 215 3.63 43.22 -5.39
N TRP A 216 4.02 42.02 -5.87
CA TRP A 216 3.82 41.58 -7.27
C TRP A 216 2.76 40.49 -7.41
N GLN A 217 2.01 40.20 -6.35
CA GLN A 217 0.74 39.51 -6.52
C GLN A 217 -0.25 40.51 -7.09
N HIS A 218 -0.92 40.19 -8.20
CA HIS A 218 -2.13 40.93 -8.55
C HIS A 218 -3.08 40.87 -7.34
N PRO A 219 -3.35 41.99 -6.64
CA PRO A 219 -4.16 41.96 -5.40
C PRO A 219 -5.59 41.45 -5.63
N ALA A 220 -6.00 41.40 -6.90
CA ALA A 220 -7.29 40.89 -7.36
C ALA A 220 -7.40 39.35 -7.39
N ILE A 221 -6.30 38.60 -7.27
CA ILE A 221 -6.35 37.12 -7.34
C ILE A 221 -6.73 36.55 -5.97
N GLN A 222 -8.00 36.23 -5.80
CA GLN A 222 -8.50 35.42 -4.69
C GLN A 222 -8.38 33.93 -5.06
N CYS A 223 -7.54 33.19 -4.34
CA CYS A 223 -7.43 31.76 -4.52
C CYS A 223 -8.63 31.05 -3.91
N ASP A 224 -9.20 30.08 -4.63
CA ASP A 224 -10.15 29.15 -4.03
C ASP A 224 -9.49 28.38 -2.89
N THR A 225 -10.03 28.53 -1.69
CA THR A 225 -9.66 27.73 -0.52
C THR A 225 -10.55 26.49 -0.42
N ILE A 226 -10.26 25.58 0.50
CA ILE A 226 -11.16 24.47 0.77
C ILE A 226 -12.53 24.93 1.29
N ASP A 227 -12.63 26.12 1.89
CA ASP A 227 -13.88 26.69 2.39
C ASP A 227 -14.91 26.92 1.27
N ASN A 228 -14.41 27.08 0.05
CA ASN A 228 -15.17 27.22 -1.18
C ASN A 228 -15.71 25.88 -1.73
N GLY A 229 -15.29 24.74 -1.15
CA GLY A 229 -15.83 23.39 -1.39
C GLY A 229 -14.88 22.42 -2.10
N PHE A 230 -14.88 21.15 -1.64
CA PHE A 230 -13.99 20.08 -2.11
C PHE A 230 -14.39 19.44 -3.46
N LEU A 231 -15.68 19.45 -3.85
CA LEU A 231 -16.22 18.61 -4.95
C LEU A 231 -16.79 19.38 -6.16
N ARG A 232 -16.33 20.61 -6.44
CA ARG A 232 -16.89 21.42 -7.55
C ARG A 232 -16.82 20.77 -8.95
N ASP A 233 -15.95 19.78 -9.13
CA ASP A 233 -15.68 19.07 -10.38
C ASP A 233 -16.43 17.73 -10.53
N LEU A 234 -17.18 17.30 -9.50
CA LEU A 234 -17.90 16.02 -9.49
C LEU A 234 -19.33 16.20 -8.97
N ARG A 235 -20.25 15.41 -9.51
CA ARG A 235 -21.62 15.28 -9.01
C ARG A 235 -21.91 13.81 -8.76
N PHE A 236 -22.41 13.49 -7.58
CA PHE A 236 -22.88 12.15 -7.26
C PHE A 236 -24.37 12.06 -7.61
N LEU A 237 -24.78 10.93 -8.20
CA LEU A 237 -26.17 10.65 -8.51
C LEU A 237 -26.69 9.54 -7.60
N ASP A 238 -27.91 9.69 -7.12
CA ASP A 238 -28.63 8.63 -6.43
C ASP A 238 -28.95 7.51 -7.44
N PRO A 239 -28.54 6.26 -7.18
CA PRO A 239 -28.73 5.16 -8.12
C PRO A 239 -30.20 4.75 -8.31
N ILE A 240 -31.10 5.11 -7.40
CA ILE A 240 -32.53 4.80 -7.45
C ILE A 240 -33.28 5.92 -8.16
N THR A 241 -33.03 7.18 -7.79
CA THR A 241 -33.80 8.32 -8.30
C THR A 241 -33.16 9.01 -9.50
N GLY A 242 -31.86 8.80 -9.74
CA GLY A 242 -31.06 9.49 -10.76
C GLY A 242 -30.79 10.96 -10.46
N GLN A 243 -31.22 11.47 -9.29
CA GLN A 243 -31.05 12.87 -8.90
C GLN A 243 -29.66 13.13 -8.32
N ALA A 244 -29.17 14.36 -8.44
CA ALA A 244 -27.90 14.75 -7.84
C ALA A 244 -27.99 14.76 -6.30
N ILE A 245 -27.06 14.07 -5.65
CA ILE A 245 -26.90 14.09 -4.20
C ILE A 245 -26.18 15.39 -3.83
N ASP A 246 -26.85 16.25 -3.07
CA ASP A 246 -26.22 17.44 -2.51
C ASP A 246 -25.48 17.09 -1.22
N LEU A 247 -24.16 17.19 -1.25
CA LEU A 247 -23.29 16.95 -0.10
C LEU A 247 -23.04 18.22 0.72
N GLY A 248 -23.48 19.39 0.24
CA GLY A 248 -23.16 20.68 0.82
C GLY A 248 -21.67 21.05 0.68
N LEU A 249 -21.25 22.06 1.43
CA LEU A 249 -19.85 22.49 1.49
C LEU A 249 -19.02 21.50 2.31
N ILE A 250 -17.90 21.04 1.76
CA ILE A 250 -16.95 20.17 2.48
C ILE A 250 -15.74 21.01 2.89
N ASN A 251 -15.69 21.37 4.18
CA ASN A 251 -14.63 22.17 4.80
C ASN A 251 -14.42 21.74 6.27
N ALA A 252 -13.56 22.46 7.00
CA ALA A 252 -13.19 22.09 8.36
C ALA A 252 -14.33 22.16 9.40
N SER A 253 -15.39 22.92 9.11
CA SER A 253 -16.56 23.03 9.98
C SER A 253 -17.60 21.93 9.73
N THR A 254 -17.69 21.42 8.50
CA THR A 254 -18.65 20.38 8.12
C THR A 254 -18.08 18.96 8.23
N VAL A 255 -16.76 18.82 8.25
CA VAL A 255 -16.08 17.53 8.46
C VAL A 255 -15.88 17.30 9.96
N ARG A 256 -16.64 16.35 10.52
CA ARG A 256 -16.59 16.00 11.94
C ARG A 256 -15.27 15.33 12.31
N GLU A 257 -14.97 14.24 11.61
CA GLU A 257 -13.86 13.32 11.88
C GLU A 257 -13.36 12.66 10.58
N PHE A 258 -12.20 12.01 10.68
CA PHE A 258 -11.66 11.16 9.62
C PHE A 258 -11.58 9.70 10.08
N GLU A 259 -12.00 8.80 9.21
CA GLU A 259 -11.85 7.35 9.38
C GLU A 259 -10.97 6.79 8.27
N LEU A 260 -9.99 5.97 8.62
CA LEU A 260 -9.28 5.12 7.69
C LEU A 260 -10.02 3.79 7.61
N LEU A 261 -10.46 3.42 6.40
CA LEU A 261 -11.08 2.13 6.13
C LEU A 261 -10.05 1.24 5.44
N TYR A 262 -9.81 0.08 6.02
CA TYR A 262 -8.95 -0.94 5.44
C TYR A 262 -9.81 -2.06 4.86
N ALA A 263 -9.85 -2.12 3.53
CA ALA A 263 -10.43 -3.23 2.83
C ALA A 263 -9.49 -4.43 2.96
N THR A 264 -9.94 -5.45 3.68
CA THR A 264 -9.20 -6.70 3.87
C THR A 264 -8.86 -7.29 2.52
N PRO A 265 -7.77 -8.07 2.37
CA PRO A 265 -7.39 -8.62 1.08
C PRO A 265 -8.50 -9.40 0.39
N GLY A 266 -8.60 -9.19 -0.92
CA GLY A 266 -9.67 -9.72 -1.77
C GLY A 266 -9.24 -10.90 -2.64
N VAL A 267 -10.22 -11.51 -3.28
CA VAL A 267 -10.07 -12.78 -4.03
C VAL A 267 -10.47 -12.67 -5.50
N GLY A 268 -10.85 -11.47 -5.95
CA GLY A 268 -11.25 -11.19 -7.33
C GLY A 268 -10.04 -11.00 -8.25
N ASP A 269 -9.02 -10.26 -7.80
CA ASP A 269 -7.87 -9.88 -8.63
C ASP A 269 -6.51 -10.01 -7.90
N PRO A 270 -5.38 -10.32 -8.58
CA PRO A 270 -4.04 -10.29 -7.99
C PRO A 270 -3.65 -8.96 -7.33
N ALA A 271 -4.14 -7.81 -7.80
CA ALA A 271 -3.90 -6.50 -7.20
C ALA A 271 -4.61 -6.33 -5.83
N GLU A 272 -5.60 -7.17 -5.51
CA GLU A 272 -6.29 -7.15 -4.21
C GLU A 272 -5.54 -7.92 -3.10
N ILE A 273 -4.42 -8.58 -3.45
CA ILE A 273 -3.66 -9.46 -2.56
C ILE A 273 -3.20 -8.73 -1.30
N ALA A 274 -2.72 -7.50 -1.38
CA ALA A 274 -2.20 -6.77 -0.21
C ALA A 274 -3.28 -6.01 0.60
N GLY A 275 -4.54 -6.04 0.14
CA GLY A 275 -5.61 -5.21 0.70
C GLY A 275 -5.60 -3.80 0.09
N HIS A 276 -6.46 -2.93 0.60
CA HIS A 276 -6.58 -1.56 0.09
C HIS A 276 -6.97 -0.59 1.21
N LEU A 277 -6.39 0.61 1.20
CA LEU A 277 -6.67 1.65 2.21
C LEU A 277 -7.41 2.82 1.56
N VAL A 278 -8.51 3.22 2.19
CA VAL A 278 -9.31 4.38 1.77
C VAL A 278 -9.61 5.27 2.96
N LEU A 279 -9.73 6.57 2.73
CA LEU A 279 -9.99 7.57 3.74
C LEU A 279 -11.43 8.06 3.63
N ARG A 280 -12.20 7.92 4.70
CA ARG A 280 -13.56 8.44 4.85
C ARG A 280 -13.53 9.76 5.62
N LEU A 281 -14.21 10.76 5.09
CA LEU A 281 -14.51 12.04 5.72
C LEU A 281 -15.95 11.96 6.23
N LEU A 282 -16.15 12.06 7.54
CA LEU A 282 -17.47 12.03 8.14
C LEU A 282 -18.08 13.42 8.05
N LEU A 283 -19.19 13.55 7.32
CA LEU A 283 -19.84 14.81 7.00
C LEU A 283 -21.06 15.04 7.88
N ASP A 284 -21.21 16.27 8.37
CA ASP A 284 -22.42 16.73 9.06
C ASP A 284 -23.42 17.34 8.05
N ASN A 285 -23.99 16.49 7.20
CA ASN A 285 -24.90 16.90 6.12
C ASN A 285 -26.17 16.05 6.02
N ASN A 286 -26.39 15.14 6.97
CA ASN A 286 -27.52 14.22 6.96
C ASN A 286 -28.14 14.06 8.37
N PRO A 287 -28.99 15.01 8.80
CA PRO A 287 -29.58 14.98 10.13
C PRO A 287 -30.50 13.77 10.34
N GLN A 288 -31.03 13.20 9.26
CA GLN A 288 -31.89 12.01 9.34
C GLN A 288 -31.09 10.76 9.69
N ALA A 289 -29.89 10.59 9.11
CA ALA A 289 -28.97 9.51 9.48
C ALA A 289 -28.51 9.64 10.95
N GLU A 290 -28.22 10.86 11.38
CA GLU A 290 -27.85 11.15 12.78
C GLU A 290 -28.98 10.83 13.76
N ALA A 291 -30.21 11.26 13.47
CA ALA A 291 -31.39 10.98 14.29
C ALA A 291 -31.68 9.48 14.42
N LEU A 292 -31.37 8.70 13.38
CA LEU A 292 -31.52 7.24 13.37
C LEU A 292 -30.32 6.50 13.99
N GLY A 293 -29.22 7.20 14.30
CA GLY A 293 -28.00 6.58 14.82
C GLY A 293 -27.31 5.64 13.83
N ILE A 294 -27.43 5.90 12.53
CA ILE A 294 -26.81 5.11 11.45
C ILE A 294 -25.64 5.85 10.81
N ASP A 295 -24.73 5.12 10.16
CA ASP A 295 -23.67 5.72 9.35
C ASP A 295 -24.28 6.52 8.18
N ASN A 296 -23.77 7.74 7.95
CA ASN A 296 -24.23 8.58 6.85
C ASN A 296 -23.79 7.99 5.49
N PRO A 297 -24.71 7.53 4.63
CA PRO A 297 -24.37 6.91 3.35
C PRO A 297 -23.67 7.88 2.38
N ASN A 298 -23.83 9.18 2.62
CA ASN A 298 -23.33 10.27 1.79
C ASN A 298 -21.95 10.78 2.23
N ASP A 299 -21.34 10.18 3.25
CA ASP A 299 -19.96 10.52 3.63
C ASP A 299 -19.01 10.36 2.45
N LEU A 300 -18.03 11.25 2.34
CA LEU A 300 -17.08 11.23 1.24
C LEU A 300 -15.95 10.24 1.52
N VAL A 301 -15.73 9.31 0.60
CA VAL A 301 -14.62 8.35 0.64
C VAL A 301 -13.64 8.67 -0.49
N ILE A 302 -12.36 8.71 -0.13
CA ILE A 302 -11.23 9.04 -0.99
C ILE A 302 -10.29 7.84 -1.04
N SER A 303 -9.85 7.47 -2.23
CA SER A 303 -8.83 6.44 -2.43
C SER A 303 -7.80 6.88 -3.47
N PHE A 304 -6.63 6.24 -3.45
CA PHE A 304 -5.61 6.43 -4.48
C PHE A 304 -5.41 5.10 -5.22
N LEU A 305 -5.60 5.11 -6.53
CA LEU A 305 -5.64 3.90 -7.36
C LEU A 305 -4.64 4.01 -8.51
N ALA A 306 -4.29 2.85 -9.08
CA ALA A 306 -3.58 2.79 -10.35
C ALA A 306 -4.53 3.23 -11.49
N ASP A 307 -4.04 4.07 -12.39
CA ASP A 307 -4.74 4.44 -13.61
C ASP A 307 -4.61 3.31 -14.63
N THR A 308 -5.55 2.37 -14.55
CA THR A 308 -5.63 1.21 -15.45
C THR A 308 -6.46 1.49 -16.69
N LYS A 309 -6.95 2.73 -16.88
CA LYS A 309 -7.69 3.09 -18.09
C LYS A 309 -6.77 2.89 -19.29
N GLN A 310 -7.03 1.84 -20.06
CA GLN A 310 -6.58 1.84 -21.43
C GLN A 310 -7.23 3.05 -22.10
N ILE A 311 -6.56 3.66 -23.07
CA ILE A 311 -7.23 4.60 -23.96
C ILE A 311 -8.34 3.77 -24.60
N GLU A 312 -9.55 3.86 -24.05
CA GLU A 312 -10.74 3.35 -24.69
C GLU A 312 -10.80 4.13 -25.99
N THR A 313 -10.36 3.51 -27.08
CA THR A 313 -10.99 3.78 -28.37
C THR A 313 -12.47 3.62 -28.08
N ALA A 314 -13.20 4.74 -28.14
CA ALA A 314 -14.62 4.82 -27.82
C ALA A 314 -15.32 3.54 -28.28
N PRO A 315 -16.17 2.91 -27.45
CA PRO A 315 -16.80 1.65 -27.80
C PRO A 315 -17.51 1.84 -29.14
N THR A 316 -16.98 1.24 -30.20
CA THR A 316 -17.56 1.31 -31.55
C THR A 316 -18.75 0.38 -31.71
N ASN A 317 -19.16 -0.32 -30.64
CA ASN A 317 -20.30 -1.23 -30.66
C ASN A 317 -21.28 -0.87 -29.54
N ASP A 318 -22.34 -0.14 -29.93
CA ASP A 318 -23.63 0.00 -29.21
C ASP A 318 -24.38 -1.35 -29.11
N ARG A 319 -23.71 -2.41 -28.62
CA ARG A 319 -24.42 -3.66 -28.32
C ARG A 319 -24.90 -3.61 -26.87
N PRO A 320 -26.21 -3.71 -26.61
CA PRO A 320 -26.72 -3.71 -25.25
C PRO A 320 -26.16 -4.92 -24.49
N VAL A 321 -25.75 -4.69 -23.24
CA VAL A 321 -25.33 -5.76 -22.33
C VAL A 321 -26.48 -6.76 -22.18
N VAL A 322 -26.30 -7.98 -22.69
CA VAL A 322 -27.34 -9.03 -22.64
C VAL A 322 -27.29 -9.69 -21.26
N MET A 323 -28.30 -9.40 -20.43
CA MET A 323 -28.44 -10.05 -19.11
C MET A 323 -28.79 -11.54 -19.27
N SER A 324 -28.06 -12.42 -18.59
CA SER A 324 -28.33 -13.85 -18.54
C SER A 324 -29.65 -14.15 -17.79
N GLU A 325 -30.38 -15.16 -18.24
CA GLU A 325 -31.60 -15.64 -17.55
C GLU A 325 -31.31 -16.50 -16.32
N SER A 326 -30.13 -17.13 -16.23
CA SER A 326 -29.77 -18.03 -15.12
C SER A 326 -28.51 -17.59 -14.37
N CYS A 327 -28.48 -17.86 -13.05
CA CYS A 327 -27.34 -17.62 -12.15
C CYS A 327 -26.34 -18.80 -12.12
N GLU A 328 -26.27 -19.61 -13.18
CA GLU A 328 -25.41 -20.79 -13.24
C GLU A 328 -24.15 -20.49 -14.07
N LYS A 329 -23.00 -21.02 -13.63
CA LYS A 329 -21.73 -20.90 -14.35
C LYS A 329 -21.41 -22.19 -15.12
N SER A 330 -20.62 -22.06 -16.19
CA SER A 330 -20.03 -23.21 -16.90
C SER A 330 -19.06 -23.99 -15.98
N TRP A 331 -18.69 -25.23 -16.36
CA TRP A 331 -17.78 -26.11 -15.60
C TRP A 331 -16.51 -25.39 -15.15
N PHE A 332 -15.91 -24.56 -16.01
CA PHE A 332 -14.67 -23.84 -15.73
C PHE A 332 -14.86 -22.54 -14.95
N GLY A 333 -16.09 -22.18 -14.60
CA GLY A 333 -16.38 -20.89 -13.96
C GLY A 333 -16.09 -19.68 -14.85
N LEU A 334 -15.87 -19.91 -16.15
CA LEU A 334 -15.75 -18.91 -17.20
C LEU A 334 -17.16 -18.54 -17.65
N ASP A 335 -17.50 -17.26 -17.53
CA ASP A 335 -18.67 -16.70 -18.20
C ASP A 335 -18.32 -16.58 -19.68
N LEU A 336 -18.71 -17.58 -20.48
CA LEU A 336 -18.49 -17.58 -21.92
C LEU A 336 -19.41 -16.58 -22.64
N ASN A 337 -20.31 -15.90 -21.92
CA ASN A 337 -21.31 -14.99 -22.48
C ASN A 337 -21.07 -13.51 -22.16
N THR A 338 -20.05 -13.18 -21.37
CA THR A 338 -19.55 -11.80 -21.27
C THR A 338 -18.28 -11.67 -22.09
N GLU A 339 -18.36 -10.98 -23.24
CA GLU A 339 -17.19 -10.48 -24.01
C GLU A 339 -16.34 -9.46 -23.22
N GLN A 340 -16.48 -9.36 -21.90
CA GLN A 340 -15.55 -8.60 -21.05
C GLN A 340 -14.37 -9.49 -20.66
N ASP A 341 -13.48 -9.63 -21.64
CA ASP A 341 -12.05 -9.91 -21.57
C ASP A 341 -11.47 -10.25 -20.18
N TRP A 342 -11.65 -11.50 -19.75
CA TRP A 342 -10.64 -12.13 -18.90
C TRP A 342 -9.54 -12.68 -19.81
N ASP A 343 -8.70 -11.80 -20.35
CA ASP A 343 -7.42 -12.24 -20.89
C ASP A 343 -6.45 -12.44 -19.71
N ALA A 344 -6.30 -13.69 -19.29
CA ALA A 344 -5.37 -14.08 -18.23
C ALA A 344 -3.94 -13.56 -18.51
N PHE A 345 -3.54 -13.42 -19.78
CA PHE A 345 -2.25 -12.85 -20.15
C PHE A 345 -2.23 -11.33 -20.04
N ALA A 346 -3.33 -10.63 -20.33
CA ALA A 346 -3.46 -9.20 -20.05
C ALA A 346 -3.44 -8.91 -18.54
N SER A 347 -4.07 -9.75 -17.71
CA SER A 347 -4.02 -9.64 -16.24
C SER A 347 -2.60 -9.88 -15.72
N VAL A 348 -1.89 -10.91 -16.21
CA VAL A 348 -0.47 -11.14 -15.89
C VAL A 348 0.40 -9.98 -16.38
N GLY A 349 0.18 -9.46 -17.59
CA GLY A 349 0.90 -8.30 -18.13
C GLY A 349 0.66 -7.02 -17.33
N GLN A 350 -0.58 -6.78 -16.87
CA GLN A 350 -0.91 -5.67 -15.97
C GLN A 350 -0.28 -5.86 -14.59
N ALA A 351 -0.26 -7.08 -14.06
CA ALA A 351 0.43 -7.39 -12.81
C ALA A 351 1.93 -7.08 -12.93
N VAL A 352 2.60 -7.55 -13.99
CA VAL A 352 4.02 -7.25 -14.27
C VAL A 352 4.24 -5.74 -14.48
N LYS A 353 3.34 -5.04 -15.17
CA LYS A 353 3.37 -3.58 -15.31
C LYS A 353 3.22 -2.87 -13.96
N GLY A 354 2.38 -3.38 -13.07
CA GLY A 354 2.21 -2.90 -11.70
C GLY A 354 3.43 -3.17 -10.80
N LEU A 355 4.12 -4.30 -11.00
CA LEU A 355 5.39 -4.60 -10.33
C LEU A 355 6.51 -3.66 -10.77
N THR A 356 6.52 -3.26 -12.04
CA THR A 356 7.55 -2.39 -12.63
C THR A 356 7.24 -0.89 -12.53
N GLY A 357 6.08 -0.51 -11.99
CA GLY A 357 5.67 0.89 -11.79
C GLY A 357 5.23 1.61 -13.06
N GLY A 358 4.61 0.87 -13.98
CA GLY A 358 4.12 1.37 -15.26
C GLY A 358 2.75 2.06 -15.19
N PHE A 359 2.12 2.13 -14.01
CA PHE A 359 0.85 2.85 -13.81
C PHE A 359 1.08 4.20 -13.14
N LEU A 360 0.13 5.10 -13.37
CA LEU A 360 0.04 6.40 -12.72
C LEU A 360 -0.98 6.35 -11.58
N THR A 361 -0.85 7.23 -10.60
CA THR A 361 -1.75 7.28 -9.44
C THR A 361 -2.86 8.29 -9.71
N VAL A 362 -4.10 7.88 -9.48
CA VAL A 362 -5.29 8.75 -9.55
C VAL A 362 -6.00 8.80 -8.21
N MET A 363 -6.58 9.97 -7.90
CA MET A 363 -7.41 10.16 -6.72
C MET A 363 -8.88 9.88 -7.06
N ASP A 364 -9.40 8.76 -6.57
CA ASP A 364 -10.79 8.37 -6.70
C ASP A 364 -11.63 8.88 -5.52
N ARG A 365 -12.88 9.22 -5.80
CA ARG A 365 -13.80 9.92 -4.89
C ARG A 365 -15.20 9.36 -5.06
N GLN A 366 -15.75 8.81 -3.99
CA GLN A 366 -17.04 8.12 -4.00
C GLN A 366 -17.81 8.37 -2.69
N THR A 367 -19.10 8.06 -2.67
CA THR A 367 -19.90 8.07 -1.43
C THR A 367 -19.61 6.82 -0.58
N LEU A 368 -19.89 6.89 0.72
CA LEU A 368 -19.75 5.73 1.60
C LEU A 368 -20.62 4.55 1.15
N ALA A 369 -21.86 4.82 0.71
CA ALA A 369 -22.73 3.77 0.19
C ALA A 369 -22.10 3.03 -1.00
N GLN A 370 -21.52 3.77 -1.95
CA GLN A 370 -20.81 3.20 -3.09
C GLN A 370 -19.58 2.40 -2.65
N ALA A 371 -18.76 2.96 -1.74
CA ALA A 371 -17.57 2.28 -1.24
C ALA A 371 -17.93 0.98 -0.52
N VAL A 372 -18.91 1.02 0.39
CA VAL A 372 -19.39 -0.16 1.12
C VAL A 372 -19.93 -1.19 0.13
N GLN A 373 -20.75 -0.81 -0.85
CA GLN A 373 -21.23 -1.74 -1.87
C GLN A 373 -20.08 -2.35 -2.68
N HIS A 374 -19.16 -1.52 -3.15
CA HIS A 374 -18.03 -1.94 -3.96
C HIS A 374 -17.15 -2.97 -3.24
N TYR A 375 -16.70 -2.66 -2.03
CA TYR A 375 -15.83 -3.57 -1.29
C TYR A 375 -16.58 -4.76 -0.68
N THR A 376 -17.76 -4.53 -0.08
CA THR A 376 -18.44 -5.58 0.71
C THR A 376 -19.32 -6.51 -0.11
N VAL A 377 -19.84 -6.05 -1.26
CA VAL A 377 -20.73 -6.84 -2.13
C VAL A 377 -19.97 -7.31 -3.36
N PHE A 378 -19.41 -6.38 -4.15
CA PHE A 378 -18.77 -6.74 -5.42
C PHE A 378 -17.41 -7.44 -5.23
N GLN A 379 -16.60 -6.98 -4.27
CA GLN A 379 -15.30 -7.60 -4.01
C GLN A 379 -15.31 -8.68 -2.91
N ASP A 380 -16.43 -8.85 -2.18
CA ASP A 380 -16.57 -9.77 -1.04
C ASP A 380 -15.51 -9.57 0.07
N ARG A 381 -15.24 -8.30 0.43
CA ARG A 381 -14.21 -7.91 1.40
C ARG A 381 -14.82 -7.25 2.64
N ASN A 382 -14.18 -7.43 3.79
CA ASN A 382 -14.52 -6.65 4.97
C ASN A 382 -13.82 -5.28 4.89
N LEU A 383 -14.46 -4.24 5.40
CA LEU A 383 -13.84 -2.93 5.64
C LEU A 383 -13.65 -2.73 7.13
N LEU A 384 -12.41 -2.87 7.59
CA LEU A 384 -12.04 -2.57 8.97
C LEU A 384 -11.95 -1.06 9.17
N ARG A 385 -12.44 -0.55 10.29
CA ARG A 385 -12.57 0.89 10.55
C ARG A 385 -11.58 1.38 11.59
N PHE A 386 -10.95 2.52 11.32
CA PHE A 386 -9.98 3.16 12.21
C PHE A 386 -10.23 4.66 12.29
N ARG A 387 -10.53 5.20 13.47
CA ARG A 387 -10.59 6.64 13.71
C ARG A 387 -9.17 7.21 13.66
N LEU A 388 -8.97 8.32 12.97
CA LEU A 388 -7.74 9.11 13.07
C LEU A 388 -7.79 10.06 14.27
N ASN A 389 -6.80 9.97 15.15
CA ASN A 389 -6.69 10.78 16.36
C ASN A 389 -6.04 12.14 16.02
N LEU A 390 -6.85 13.09 15.52
CA LEU A 390 -6.35 14.38 15.04
C LEU A 390 -6.83 15.55 15.92
N THR A 391 -5.93 16.51 16.14
CA THR A 391 -6.32 17.83 16.65
C THR A 391 -7.08 18.64 15.60
N GLN A 392 -7.84 19.66 16.00
CA GLN A 392 -8.56 20.54 15.06
C GLN A 392 -7.63 21.15 13.99
N ARG A 393 -6.45 21.62 14.40
CA ARG A 393 -5.42 22.14 13.48
C ARG A 393 -4.94 21.08 12.48
N GLN A 394 -4.76 19.84 12.93
CA GLN A 394 -4.36 18.74 12.05
C GLN A 394 -5.47 18.35 11.07
N LYS A 395 -6.75 18.41 11.49
CA LYS A 395 -7.89 18.18 10.59
C LYS A 395 -7.92 19.22 9.45
N GLU A 396 -7.81 20.50 9.79
CA GLU A 396 -7.76 21.60 8.81
C GLU A 396 -6.57 21.46 7.85
N SER A 397 -5.40 21.12 8.39
CA SER A 397 -4.19 20.91 7.58
C SER A 397 -4.30 19.68 6.66
N LEU A 398 -4.88 18.58 7.14
CA LEU A 398 -5.15 17.39 6.34
C LEU A 398 -6.14 17.68 5.20
N LEU A 399 -7.23 18.40 5.50
CA LEU A 399 -8.21 18.83 4.50
C LEU A 399 -7.55 19.66 3.39
N ASN A 400 -6.76 20.66 3.75
CA ASN A 400 -6.03 21.48 2.79
C ASN A 400 -5.07 20.62 1.94
N ARG A 401 -4.38 19.66 2.57
CA ARG A 401 -3.48 18.76 1.87
C ARG A 401 -4.19 17.83 0.87
N LEU A 402 -5.38 17.35 1.20
CA LEU A 402 -6.22 16.55 0.29
C LEU A 402 -6.73 17.40 -0.88
N TYR A 403 -7.10 18.66 -0.63
CA TYR A 403 -7.52 19.60 -1.68
C TYR A 403 -6.38 19.91 -2.66
N GLU A 404 -5.15 20.02 -2.17
CA GLU A 404 -3.95 20.15 -3.01
C GLU A 404 -3.68 18.86 -3.81
N ALA A 405 -3.79 17.68 -3.17
CA ALA A 405 -3.58 16.39 -3.83
C ALA A 405 -4.53 16.21 -5.02
N LYS A 406 -5.81 16.58 -4.84
CA LYS A 406 -6.84 16.54 -5.87
C LYS A 406 -6.43 17.27 -7.16
N LYS A 407 -5.74 18.40 -7.05
CA LYS A 407 -5.39 19.22 -8.23
C LYS A 407 -4.24 18.61 -9.04
N ASN A 408 -3.20 18.12 -8.37
CA ASN A 408 -1.89 17.97 -8.99
C ASN A 408 -1.13 16.69 -8.57
N TYR A 409 -1.79 15.65 -8.05
CA TYR A 409 -1.09 14.42 -7.66
C TYR A 409 -1.13 13.37 -8.78
N ASN A 410 0.02 13.12 -9.41
CA ASN A 410 0.18 12.03 -10.38
C ASN A 410 1.50 11.28 -10.11
N GLY A 411 1.51 10.37 -9.14
CA GLY A 411 2.69 9.57 -8.81
C GLY A 411 2.77 8.29 -9.62
N ARG A 412 3.96 7.71 -9.82
CA ARG A 412 4.05 6.33 -10.32
C ARG A 412 3.51 5.37 -9.28
N TYR A 413 2.73 4.40 -9.74
CA TYR A 413 2.08 3.41 -8.89
C TYR A 413 2.79 2.06 -9.02
N TYR A 414 3.38 1.58 -7.93
CA TYR A 414 4.07 0.30 -7.80
C TYR A 414 3.33 -0.57 -6.77
N PHE A 415 2.99 -1.81 -7.12
CA PHE A 415 2.18 -2.68 -6.24
C PHE A 415 2.80 -2.91 -4.87
N PHE A 416 4.11 -3.15 -4.83
CA PHE A 416 4.82 -3.44 -3.59
C PHE A 416 5.41 -2.22 -2.89
N LYS A 417 5.46 -1.03 -3.50
CA LYS A 417 6.13 0.12 -2.88
C LYS A 417 5.24 1.37 -2.88
N GLU A 418 5.17 2.10 -3.99
CA GLU A 418 4.31 3.26 -4.15
C GLU A 418 2.87 2.88 -4.55
N ASN A 419 2.10 2.32 -3.61
CA ASN A 419 0.71 1.89 -3.82
C ASN A 419 -0.32 2.78 -3.10
N CYS A 420 -1.59 2.39 -3.17
CA CYS A 420 -2.72 3.05 -2.51
C CYS A 420 -2.46 3.40 -1.04
N GLY A 421 -1.88 2.48 -0.29
CA GLY A 421 -1.57 2.65 1.13
C GLY A 421 -0.46 3.68 1.34
N SER A 422 0.63 3.61 0.59
CA SER A 422 1.80 4.47 0.81
C SER A 422 1.59 5.89 0.33
N VAL A 423 0.84 6.07 -0.76
CA VAL A 423 0.36 7.37 -1.20
C VAL A 423 -0.53 8.00 -0.13
N LEU A 424 -1.55 7.27 0.34
CA LEU A 424 -2.48 7.80 1.34
C LEU A 424 -1.78 8.11 2.66
N PHE A 425 -0.93 7.20 3.14
CA PHE A 425 -0.16 7.36 4.36
C PHE A 425 0.74 8.60 4.30
N ARG A 426 1.40 8.85 3.16
CA ARG A 426 2.19 10.06 2.94
C ARG A 426 1.34 11.32 2.92
N VAL A 427 0.22 11.32 2.19
CA VAL A 427 -0.71 12.45 2.15
C VAL A 427 -1.22 12.80 3.54
N ILE A 428 -1.57 11.79 4.35
CA ILE A 428 -1.96 11.98 5.75
C ILE A 428 -0.78 12.53 6.57
N GLY A 429 0.39 11.89 6.50
CA GLY A 429 1.59 12.29 7.24
C GLY A 429 2.01 13.74 6.97
N GLU A 430 2.02 14.14 5.70
CA GLU A 430 2.28 15.52 5.30
C GLU A 430 1.17 16.48 5.77
N GLY A 431 -0.09 16.04 5.73
CA GLY A 431 -1.23 16.82 6.17
C GLY A 431 -1.23 17.09 7.68
N ILE A 432 -0.79 16.13 8.49
CA ILE A 432 -0.81 16.25 9.96
C ILE A 432 0.55 16.67 10.56
N GLY A 433 1.58 16.81 9.73
CA GLY A 433 2.94 17.18 10.14
C GLY A 433 3.68 16.08 10.91
N SER A 434 3.43 14.80 10.60
CA SER A 434 4.03 13.67 11.31
C SER A 434 5.30 13.19 10.62
N GLU A 435 6.47 13.48 11.20
CA GLU A 435 7.76 13.02 10.68
C GLU A 435 7.87 11.49 10.64
N LEU A 436 7.27 10.82 11.63
CA LEU A 436 7.17 9.35 11.69
C LEU A 436 6.53 8.77 10.43
N MET A 437 5.51 9.46 9.89
CA MET A 437 4.81 9.00 8.69
C MET A 437 5.52 9.44 7.41
N THR A 438 6.01 10.68 7.34
CA THR A 438 6.67 11.17 6.12
C THR A 438 8.05 10.55 5.88
N GLY A 439 8.74 10.10 6.94
CA GLY A 439 10.06 9.48 6.85
C GLY A 439 10.05 7.97 6.58
N PHE A 440 8.87 7.33 6.52
CA PHE A 440 8.72 5.90 6.33
C PHE A 440 8.68 5.56 4.82
N ASP A 441 9.80 5.05 4.29
CA ASP A 441 9.96 4.62 2.89
C ASP A 441 10.57 3.20 2.83
N PRO A 442 9.81 2.16 3.26
CA PRO A 442 10.32 0.78 3.17
C PRO A 442 10.38 0.31 1.71
N LEU A 443 11.23 -0.70 1.46
CA LEU A 443 11.32 -1.33 0.14
C LEU A 443 10.01 -2.02 -0.29
N VAL A 444 9.21 -2.46 0.70
CA VAL A 444 7.89 -3.03 0.50
C VAL A 444 6.91 -2.37 1.45
N THR A 445 5.71 -2.05 0.95
CA THR A 445 4.76 -1.22 1.68
C THR A 445 3.34 -1.77 1.60
N PRO A 446 3.08 -2.92 2.23
CA PRO A 446 1.76 -3.50 2.18
C PRO A 446 0.81 -2.67 3.08
N PRO A 447 -0.44 -2.43 2.65
CA PRO A 447 -1.41 -1.60 3.38
C PRO A 447 -1.58 -1.93 4.87
N ASN A 448 -1.49 -3.20 5.24
CA ASN A 448 -1.55 -3.67 6.62
C ASN A 448 -0.43 -3.15 7.52
N ALA A 449 0.80 -3.06 7.00
CA ALA A 449 1.94 -2.57 7.77
C ALA A 449 1.73 -1.11 8.22
N PHE A 450 1.05 -0.30 7.41
CA PHE A 450 0.71 1.07 7.80
C PHE A 450 -0.25 1.13 8.97
N ILE A 451 -1.31 0.34 8.93
CA ILE A 451 -2.27 0.25 10.02
C ILE A 451 -1.57 -0.14 11.32
N SER A 452 -0.72 -1.18 11.29
CA SER A 452 0.06 -1.59 12.45
C SER A 452 0.93 -0.45 12.98
N ARG A 453 1.63 0.29 12.11
CA ARG A 453 2.47 1.43 12.52
C ARG A 453 1.66 2.60 13.08
N MET A 454 0.52 2.95 12.48
CA MET A 454 -0.34 4.03 12.99
C MET A 454 -0.93 3.66 14.35
N LEU A 455 -1.28 2.39 14.57
CA LEU A 455 -1.73 1.90 15.87
C LEU A 455 -0.63 2.00 16.92
N GLN A 456 0.60 1.57 16.59
CA GLN A 456 1.76 1.67 17.47
C GLN A 456 2.05 3.14 17.86
N ALA A 457 1.90 4.05 16.91
CA ALA A 457 2.10 5.48 17.11
C ALA A 457 0.94 6.18 17.85
N GLY A 458 -0.16 5.48 18.12
CA GLY A 458 -1.38 6.08 18.71
C GLY A 458 -2.12 7.04 17.78
N LEU A 459 -1.81 7.04 16.48
CA LEU A 459 -2.41 7.92 15.47
C LEU A 459 -3.80 7.45 15.04
N VAL A 460 -4.09 6.15 15.22
CA VAL A 460 -5.42 5.60 14.95
C VAL A 460 -5.95 4.76 16.10
N THR A 461 -7.27 4.72 16.22
CA THR A 461 -7.99 3.79 17.12
C THR A 461 -9.02 2.99 16.34
N PRO A 462 -9.10 1.67 16.55
CA PRO A 462 -10.10 0.85 15.86
C PRO A 462 -11.53 1.17 16.30
N ILE A 463 -12.46 1.12 15.34
CA ILE A 463 -13.90 1.37 15.55
C ILE A 463 -14.68 0.10 15.24
N GLN A 464 -15.78 -0.13 15.97
CA GLN A 464 -16.72 -1.22 15.73
C GLN A 464 -18.16 -0.68 15.56
N PRO A 465 -19.00 -1.35 14.76
CA PRO A 465 -18.69 -2.53 13.95
C PRO A 465 -17.98 -2.17 12.63
N SER A 466 -17.12 -3.06 12.15
CA SER A 466 -16.59 -3.02 10.77
C SER A 466 -17.70 -3.25 9.73
N PHE A 467 -17.53 -2.79 8.50
CA PHE A 467 -18.45 -3.17 7.42
C PHE A 467 -18.07 -4.57 6.93
N LEU A 468 -18.95 -5.53 7.18
CA LEU A 468 -18.70 -6.93 6.83
C LEU A 468 -19.12 -7.21 5.38
N SER A 469 -18.38 -8.08 4.72
CA SER A 469 -18.75 -8.58 3.39
C SER A 469 -20.09 -9.32 3.43
N TYR A 470 -20.81 -9.34 2.32
CA TYR A 470 -22.13 -10.00 2.25
C TYR A 470 -22.05 -11.46 2.71
N ARG A 471 -21.00 -12.20 2.31
CA ARG A 471 -20.83 -13.59 2.68
C ARG A 471 -20.44 -13.77 4.15
N ARG A 472 -19.69 -12.83 4.77
CA ARG A 472 -19.40 -12.88 6.22
C ARG A 472 -20.66 -12.63 7.02
N ARG A 473 -21.47 -11.64 6.61
CA ARG A 473 -22.78 -11.40 7.20
C ARG A 473 -23.67 -12.64 7.10
N ALA A 474 -23.67 -13.31 5.95
CA ALA A 474 -24.42 -14.53 5.74
C ALA A 474 -23.97 -15.68 6.65
N TYR A 475 -22.66 -15.89 6.81
CA TYR A 475 -22.16 -16.92 7.74
C TYR A 475 -22.48 -16.60 9.21
N LEU A 476 -22.39 -15.34 9.62
CA LEU A 476 -22.84 -14.93 10.96
C LEU A 476 -24.35 -15.15 11.13
N ALA A 477 -25.13 -14.88 10.10
CA ALA A 477 -26.56 -15.18 10.09
C ALA A 477 -26.84 -16.68 10.16
N GLN A 478 -26.02 -17.54 9.54
CA GLN A 478 -26.11 -19.00 9.69
C GLN A 478 -25.82 -19.45 11.12
N GLU A 479 -24.76 -18.93 11.74
CA GLU A 479 -24.40 -19.24 13.14
C GLU A 479 -25.54 -18.85 14.09
N GLU A 480 -26.05 -17.61 13.96
CA GLU A 480 -27.16 -17.11 14.77
C GLU A 480 -28.46 -17.88 14.48
N PHE A 481 -28.73 -18.19 13.21
CA PHE A 481 -29.85 -19.05 12.82
C PHE A 481 -29.75 -20.40 13.53
N LEU A 482 -28.59 -21.06 13.56
CA LEU A 482 -28.44 -22.36 14.20
C LEU A 482 -28.68 -22.31 15.70
N ALA A 483 -28.18 -21.27 16.37
CA ALA A 483 -28.39 -21.09 17.80
C ALA A 483 -29.89 -20.96 18.12
N GLN A 484 -30.61 -20.13 17.36
CA GLN A 484 -32.05 -19.95 17.55
C GLN A 484 -32.86 -21.16 17.10
N TYR A 485 -32.48 -21.78 15.97
CA TYR A 485 -33.09 -22.99 15.44
C TYR A 485 -33.01 -24.13 16.44
N GLN A 486 -31.85 -24.35 17.07
CA GLN A 486 -31.68 -25.34 18.12
C GLN A 486 -32.54 -25.03 19.36
N SER A 487 -32.67 -23.76 19.74
CA SER A 487 -33.54 -23.34 20.85
C SER A 487 -35.02 -23.58 20.57
N ILE A 488 -35.48 -23.43 19.33
CA ILE A 488 -36.88 -23.72 18.97
C ILE A 488 -37.07 -25.24 18.82
N GLN A 489 -36.10 -25.92 18.22
CA GLN A 489 -36.10 -27.37 18.08
C GLN A 489 -36.20 -28.09 19.42
N SER A 490 -35.46 -27.62 20.45
CA SER A 490 -35.51 -28.21 21.79
C SER A 490 -36.87 -28.05 22.48
N SER A 491 -37.68 -27.03 22.09
CA SER A 491 -39.04 -26.86 22.59
C SER A 491 -40.04 -27.86 21.98
N ALA A 492 -39.72 -28.47 20.84
CA ALA A 492 -40.56 -29.45 20.15
C ALA A 492 -39.71 -30.54 19.45
N PRO A 493 -39.00 -31.40 20.20
CA PRO A 493 -38.00 -32.30 19.64
C PRO A 493 -38.59 -33.40 18.73
N ASN A 494 -39.88 -33.72 18.90
CA ASN A 494 -40.56 -34.79 18.17
C ASN A 494 -41.05 -34.39 16.77
N LEU A 495 -40.93 -33.12 16.39
CA LEU A 495 -41.33 -32.65 15.07
C LEU A 495 -40.27 -32.98 14.00
N PRO A 496 -40.64 -33.12 12.72
CA PRO A 496 -39.73 -33.51 11.64
C PRO A 496 -38.85 -32.33 11.17
N TRP A 497 -37.96 -31.87 12.04
CA TRP A 497 -37.04 -30.76 11.78
C TRP A 497 -36.08 -31.07 10.62
N PRO A 498 -35.94 -30.19 9.60
CA PRO A 498 -34.94 -30.38 8.56
C PRO A 498 -33.51 -30.35 9.13
N SER A 499 -32.62 -31.14 8.54
CA SER A 499 -31.20 -31.13 8.92
C SER A 499 -30.56 -29.78 8.58
N HIS A 500 -29.79 -29.20 9.50
CA HIS A 500 -29.01 -28.00 9.24
C HIS A 500 -28.04 -28.15 8.04
N ARG A 501 -27.52 -29.36 7.79
CA ARG A 501 -26.67 -29.65 6.62
C ARG A 501 -27.42 -29.50 5.30
N HIS A 502 -28.74 -29.68 5.31
CA HIS A 502 -29.58 -29.47 4.13
C HIS A 502 -29.99 -28.01 3.97
N LEU A 503 -30.30 -27.31 5.07
CA LEU A 503 -30.63 -25.87 5.06
C LEU A 503 -29.49 -25.03 4.47
N PHE A 504 -28.23 -25.34 4.81
CA PHE A 504 -27.04 -24.62 4.32
C PHE A 504 -26.20 -25.44 3.32
N SER A 505 -26.85 -26.33 2.58
CA SER A 505 -26.16 -27.15 1.57
C SER A 505 -25.66 -26.31 0.41
N ALA A 506 -24.47 -26.60 -0.14
CA ALA A 506 -24.01 -25.97 -1.39
C ALA A 506 -24.97 -26.19 -2.58
N ARG A 507 -25.75 -27.28 -2.58
CA ARG A 507 -26.72 -27.62 -3.63
C ARG A 507 -28.06 -26.93 -3.39
N GLU A 508 -28.45 -26.02 -4.29
CA GLU A 508 -29.70 -25.24 -4.18
C GLU A 508 -30.93 -26.13 -4.00
N LYS A 509 -31.05 -27.22 -4.76
CA LYS A 509 -32.18 -28.17 -4.65
C LYS A 509 -32.37 -28.72 -3.23
N LYS A 510 -31.27 -29.01 -2.52
CA LYS A 510 -31.33 -29.50 -1.13
C LYS A 510 -31.80 -28.41 -0.16
N ARG A 511 -31.30 -27.18 -0.34
CA ARG A 511 -31.74 -26.02 0.45
C ARG A 511 -33.22 -25.73 0.24
N TYR A 512 -33.64 -25.65 -1.01
CA TYR A 512 -35.04 -25.41 -1.39
C TYR A 512 -35.99 -26.42 -0.70
N GLN A 513 -35.71 -27.72 -0.83
CA GLN A 513 -36.50 -28.77 -0.17
C GLN A 513 -36.49 -28.65 1.37
N ALA A 514 -35.37 -28.24 1.96
CA ALA A 514 -35.28 -28.04 3.40
C ALA A 514 -36.11 -26.86 3.89
N TYR A 515 -36.07 -25.72 3.18
CA TYR A 515 -36.87 -24.55 3.53
C TYR A 515 -38.37 -24.75 3.26
N GLN A 516 -38.75 -25.51 2.24
CA GLN A 516 -40.16 -25.89 2.06
C GLN A 516 -40.70 -26.68 3.26
N ARG A 517 -39.95 -27.69 3.73
CA ARG A 517 -40.34 -28.45 4.92
C ARG A 517 -40.36 -27.59 6.17
N LEU A 518 -39.42 -26.65 6.29
CA LEU A 518 -39.40 -25.69 7.37
C LEU A 518 -40.65 -24.79 7.33
N ALA A 519 -41.05 -24.38 6.13
CA ALA A 519 -42.26 -23.59 5.89
C ALA A 519 -43.52 -24.30 6.36
N GLU A 520 -43.69 -25.55 5.93
CA GLU A 520 -44.79 -26.42 6.35
C GLU A 520 -44.84 -26.56 7.88
N LEU A 521 -43.68 -26.80 8.51
CA LEU A 521 -43.58 -26.95 9.97
C LEU A 521 -43.96 -25.67 10.71
N PHE A 522 -43.54 -24.50 10.22
CA PHE A 522 -43.90 -23.22 10.84
C PHE A 522 -45.37 -22.86 10.66
N GLN A 523 -45.93 -23.10 9.48
CA GLN A 523 -47.36 -22.85 9.23
C GLN A 523 -48.27 -23.76 10.06
N THR A 524 -47.87 -25.01 10.28
CA THR A 524 -48.68 -26.01 11.00
C THR A 524 -48.54 -25.94 12.52
N HIS A 525 -47.33 -25.72 13.04
CA HIS A 525 -47.05 -25.87 14.48
C HIS A 525 -46.63 -24.57 15.19
N PHE A 526 -46.21 -23.53 14.47
CA PHE A 526 -45.67 -22.29 15.05
C PHE A 526 -46.35 -21.03 14.51
N LYS A 527 -47.60 -21.16 14.05
CA LYS A 527 -48.37 -20.05 13.49
C LYS A 527 -48.51 -18.92 14.51
N GLY A 528 -48.08 -17.72 14.15
CA GLY A 528 -48.16 -16.54 15.01
C GLY A 528 -47.01 -16.38 16.01
N ASP A 529 -46.02 -17.27 16.03
CA ASP A 529 -44.85 -17.14 16.90
C ASP A 529 -43.87 -16.08 16.37
N PRO A 530 -43.59 -14.99 17.11
CA PRO A 530 -42.71 -13.92 16.66
C PRO A 530 -41.25 -14.35 16.49
N ARG A 531 -40.82 -15.44 17.13
CA ARG A 531 -39.45 -15.99 16.98
C ARG A 531 -39.20 -16.48 15.55
N ILE A 532 -40.25 -16.96 14.88
CA ILE A 532 -40.16 -17.44 13.50
C ILE A 532 -39.83 -16.33 12.53
N TYR A 533 -40.40 -15.14 12.70
CA TYR A 533 -40.11 -14.00 11.85
C TYR A 533 -38.62 -13.61 11.90
N HIS A 534 -38.05 -13.59 13.11
CA HIS A 534 -36.63 -13.32 13.28
C HIS A 534 -35.76 -14.42 12.65
N LEU A 535 -36.12 -15.69 12.85
CA LEU A 535 -35.42 -16.83 12.25
C LEU A 535 -35.48 -16.80 10.71
N LEU A 536 -36.58 -16.36 10.11
CA LEU A 536 -36.70 -16.20 8.65
C LEU A 536 -35.85 -15.04 8.13
N ASN A 537 -35.71 -13.94 8.87
CA ASN A 537 -34.78 -12.87 8.51
C ASN A 537 -33.33 -13.39 8.51
N LEU A 538 -32.96 -14.16 9.52
CA LEU A 538 -31.64 -14.81 9.57
C LEU A 538 -31.45 -15.80 8.43
N ALA A 539 -32.49 -16.58 8.07
CA ALA A 539 -32.44 -17.51 6.94
C ALA A 539 -32.24 -16.77 5.60
N LEU A 540 -32.93 -15.65 5.40
CA LEU A 540 -32.80 -14.86 4.17
C LEU A 540 -31.38 -14.26 4.05
N SER A 541 -30.85 -13.70 5.14
CA SER A 541 -29.45 -13.25 5.19
C SER A 541 -28.46 -14.42 5.03
N ALA A 542 -28.77 -15.59 5.57
CA ALA A 542 -27.93 -16.79 5.42
C ALA A 542 -27.85 -17.30 3.98
N GLU A 543 -28.89 -17.10 3.16
CA GLU A 543 -28.88 -17.46 1.74
C GLU A 543 -27.90 -16.62 0.91
N GLU A 544 -27.54 -15.40 1.36
CA GLU A 544 -26.51 -14.58 0.70
C GLU A 544 -25.16 -15.32 0.63
N ALA A 545 -24.89 -16.30 1.49
CA ALA A 545 -23.67 -17.12 1.43
C ALA A 545 -23.52 -17.91 0.12
N HIS A 546 -24.64 -18.11 -0.59
CA HIS A 546 -24.71 -18.83 -1.86
C HIS A 546 -24.97 -17.90 -3.06
N ALA A 547 -25.11 -16.60 -2.83
CA ALA A 547 -25.26 -15.61 -3.89
C ALA A 547 -23.97 -15.48 -4.71
N ASN A 548 -24.13 -15.14 -5.98
CA ASN A 548 -23.04 -14.87 -6.90
C ASN A 548 -23.28 -13.53 -7.57
N HIS A 549 -22.64 -12.49 -7.02
CA HIS A 549 -22.80 -11.12 -7.50
C HIS A 549 -21.95 -10.81 -8.75
N ASP A 550 -21.15 -11.77 -9.25
CA ASP A 550 -20.39 -11.66 -10.50
C ASP A 550 -21.27 -11.80 -11.76
N LEU A 551 -22.54 -12.18 -11.61
CA LEU A 551 -23.43 -12.52 -12.73
C LEU A 551 -24.52 -11.47 -12.93
N LEU A 552 -24.66 -10.95 -14.15
CA LEU A 552 -25.76 -10.08 -14.57
C LEU A 552 -27.02 -10.92 -14.83
N CYS A 553 -27.72 -11.32 -13.76
CA CYS A 553 -28.88 -12.19 -13.86
C CYS A 553 -30.21 -11.45 -13.67
N LYS A 554 -31.17 -11.70 -14.57
CA LYS A 554 -32.51 -11.07 -14.51
C LYS A 554 -33.32 -11.42 -13.26
N GLN A 555 -33.11 -12.61 -12.68
CA GLN A 555 -34.01 -13.11 -11.63
C GLN A 555 -33.62 -12.66 -10.21
N MET A 556 -32.39 -12.21 -9.95
CA MET A 556 -31.83 -11.72 -8.66
C MET A 556 -32.11 -12.50 -7.36
N THR A 557 -33.02 -13.48 -7.35
CA THR A 557 -33.49 -14.25 -6.19
C THR A 557 -33.42 -15.73 -6.49
N SER A 558 -32.78 -16.49 -5.59
CA SER A 558 -32.74 -17.96 -5.65
C SER A 558 -34.09 -18.57 -5.25
N LYS A 559 -34.36 -19.82 -5.66
CA LYS A 559 -35.62 -20.51 -5.27
C LYS A 559 -35.80 -20.59 -3.75
N PRO A 560 -34.76 -20.89 -2.94
CA PRO A 560 -34.84 -20.78 -1.48
C PRO A 560 -35.27 -19.40 -0.97
N ALA A 561 -34.68 -18.32 -1.50
CA ALA A 561 -34.99 -16.96 -1.08
C ALA A 561 -36.45 -16.59 -1.37
N THR A 562 -37.01 -17.07 -2.48
CA THR A 562 -38.44 -16.90 -2.82
C THR A 562 -39.34 -17.51 -1.75
N VAL A 563 -39.10 -18.78 -1.36
CA VAL A 563 -39.89 -19.47 -0.32
C VAL A 563 -39.84 -18.70 1.00
N LEU A 564 -38.65 -18.26 1.43
CA LEU A 564 -38.48 -17.49 2.66
C LEU A 564 -39.21 -16.15 2.62
N THR A 565 -39.16 -15.45 1.48
CA THR A 565 -39.81 -14.14 1.30
C THR A 565 -41.33 -14.28 1.29
N GLU A 566 -41.88 -15.31 0.65
CA GLU A 566 -43.31 -15.61 0.67
C GLU A 566 -43.82 -15.88 2.09
N MET A 567 -43.08 -16.67 2.87
CA MET A 567 -43.40 -16.92 4.28
C MET A 567 -43.37 -15.64 5.12
N GLN A 568 -42.36 -14.78 4.93
CA GLN A 568 -42.30 -13.51 5.64
C GLN A 568 -43.53 -12.64 5.33
N ARG A 569 -43.95 -12.56 4.06
CA ARG A 569 -45.14 -11.81 3.65
C ARG A 569 -46.40 -12.36 4.32
N GLU A 570 -46.54 -13.68 4.41
CA GLU A 570 -47.68 -14.32 5.07
C GLU A 570 -47.75 -13.96 6.57
N LEU A 571 -46.62 -14.04 7.28
CA LEU A 571 -46.55 -13.68 8.71
C LEU A 571 -46.82 -12.19 8.97
N ILE A 572 -46.37 -11.30 8.06
CA ILE A 572 -46.70 -9.87 8.12
C ILE A 572 -48.22 -9.68 7.97
N GLY A 573 -48.84 -10.37 7.00
CA GLY A 573 -50.30 -10.35 6.81
C GLY A 573 -51.10 -10.85 8.01
N GLN A 574 -50.50 -11.71 8.85
CA GLN A 574 -51.09 -12.22 10.09
C GLN A 574 -50.92 -11.28 11.30
N GLY A 575 -50.28 -10.12 11.15
CA GLY A 575 -50.12 -9.13 12.23
C GLY A 575 -49.02 -9.45 13.25
N VAL A 576 -48.21 -10.47 13.00
CA VAL A 576 -47.08 -10.89 13.87
C VAL A 576 -46.01 -9.79 14.01
N PHE A 577 -46.00 -8.83 13.08
CA PHE A 577 -45.09 -7.68 13.10
C PHE A 577 -45.33 -6.69 14.25
N ARG A 578 -46.58 -6.55 14.76
CA ARG A 578 -46.91 -5.54 15.78
C ARG A 578 -46.35 -5.85 17.18
N SER A 579 -45.97 -7.09 17.46
CA SER A 579 -45.34 -7.51 18.72
C SER A 579 -43.81 -7.60 18.63
N ALA A 580 -43.24 -7.55 17.43
CA ALA A 580 -41.80 -7.56 17.19
C ALA A 580 -41.23 -6.13 17.23
N GLN A 581 -41.34 -5.44 18.36
CA GLN A 581 -40.41 -4.35 18.70
C GLN A 581 -39.04 -4.96 19.02
N PHE A 582 -38.40 -5.57 18.03
CA PHE A 582 -37.00 -5.97 18.13
C PHE A 582 -36.20 -5.07 17.20
N ALA A 583 -35.53 -4.11 17.83
CA ALA A 583 -34.52 -3.26 17.24
C ALA A 583 -33.53 -4.09 16.38
N PRO A 584 -32.88 -3.48 15.37
CA PRO A 584 -31.85 -4.14 14.57
C PRO A 584 -30.65 -4.49 15.46
N THR A 585 -30.70 -5.62 16.15
CA THR A 585 -29.64 -6.10 17.06
C THR A 585 -28.66 -7.04 16.38
N LEU A 586 -28.39 -6.86 15.08
CA LEU A 586 -27.12 -7.32 14.54
C LEU A 586 -25.99 -6.33 14.83
N ASN A 587 -26.30 -5.05 15.06
CA ASN A 587 -25.28 -4.03 15.33
C ASN A 587 -25.10 -3.64 16.81
N ASN A 588 -26.04 -3.96 17.72
CA ASN A 588 -26.09 -3.27 19.01
C ASN A 588 -26.38 -4.11 20.28
N ARG A 589 -26.15 -5.43 20.28
CA ARG A 589 -26.12 -6.17 21.55
C ARG A 589 -24.80 -6.86 21.80
N ARG A 590 -24.22 -6.52 22.95
CA ARG A 590 -23.16 -7.20 23.69
C ARG A 590 -23.52 -8.69 23.90
N GLN A 591 -23.39 -9.50 22.87
CA GLN A 591 -23.24 -10.94 23.01
C GLN A 591 -22.17 -11.33 22.01
N ARG A 592 -21.02 -11.77 22.55
CA ARG A 592 -19.90 -12.29 21.77
C ARG A 592 -20.43 -13.44 20.91
N PRO A 593 -20.45 -13.34 19.57
CA PRO A 593 -20.48 -14.54 18.77
C PRO A 593 -19.21 -15.33 19.12
N VAL A 594 -19.38 -16.60 19.45
CA VAL A 594 -18.28 -17.54 19.68
C VAL A 594 -17.64 -17.84 18.32
N SER A 595 -16.93 -16.85 17.77
CA SER A 595 -15.97 -16.98 16.66
C SER A 595 -15.14 -15.71 16.42
N ASP A 596 -15.47 -14.58 17.06
CA ASP A 596 -14.64 -13.39 17.01
C ASP A 596 -13.55 -13.46 18.09
N LEU A 597 -12.31 -13.74 17.67
CA LEU A 597 -11.17 -13.20 18.41
C LEU A 597 -11.46 -11.73 18.65
N THR A 598 -11.45 -11.27 19.91
CA THR A 598 -11.70 -9.83 20.14
C THR A 598 -10.66 -9.04 19.36
N TYR A 599 -11.07 -7.93 18.75
CA TYR A 599 -10.17 -7.07 17.98
C TYR A 599 -8.85 -6.75 18.73
N SER A 600 -8.92 -6.66 20.07
CA SER A 600 -7.76 -6.54 20.96
C SER A 600 -6.81 -7.75 20.98
N ASP A 601 -7.33 -8.98 20.88
CA ASP A 601 -6.51 -10.20 20.81
C ASP A 601 -5.90 -10.38 19.43
N ILE A 602 -6.60 -9.92 18.39
CA ILE A 602 -6.13 -9.90 17.00
C ILE A 602 -4.97 -8.92 16.81
N LEU A 603 -5.09 -7.69 17.33
CA LEU A 603 -4.00 -6.72 17.34
C LEU A 603 -2.77 -7.24 18.10
N LYS A 604 -2.95 -8.05 19.14
CA LYS A 604 -1.85 -8.70 19.87
C LYS A 604 -1.18 -9.86 19.12
N GLN A 605 -1.64 -10.24 17.94
CA GLN A 605 -1.05 -11.31 17.13
C GLN A 605 -0.68 -10.88 15.69
N ALA A 606 -1.06 -9.66 15.29
CA ALA A 606 -0.90 -9.15 13.94
C ALA A 606 0.55 -8.76 13.60
N HIS A 607 1.40 -9.73 13.24
CA HIS A 607 2.70 -9.46 12.63
C HIS A 607 2.53 -9.12 11.15
N THR A 608 3.44 -8.35 10.57
CA THR A 608 3.31 -7.88 9.19
C THR A 608 4.14 -8.69 8.20
N GLY A 609 4.95 -9.65 8.67
CA GLY A 609 5.87 -10.44 7.83
C GLY A 609 6.88 -9.59 7.04
N LEU A 610 6.99 -8.30 7.35
CA LEU A 610 7.81 -7.33 6.65
C LEU A 610 9.23 -7.41 7.19
N GLN A 611 10.28 -7.49 6.37
CA GLN A 611 11.67 -7.53 6.84
C GLN A 611 11.87 -8.61 7.93
N SER A 612 11.44 -9.84 7.66
CA SER A 612 11.71 -10.95 8.57
C SER A 612 13.16 -11.41 8.44
N TYR A 613 13.72 -11.87 9.56
CA TYR A 613 15.05 -12.47 9.61
C TYR A 613 14.99 -13.74 10.45
N GLU A 614 15.68 -14.76 10.00
CA GLU A 614 15.77 -16.04 10.70
C GLU A 614 17.25 -16.42 10.84
N LEU A 615 17.60 -16.91 12.03
CA LEU A 615 18.95 -17.39 12.33
C LEU A 615 18.84 -18.77 12.96
N GLY A 616 19.55 -19.74 12.39
CA GLY A 616 19.49 -21.11 12.83
C GLY A 616 20.81 -21.84 12.77
N VAL A 617 20.82 -23.02 13.40
CA VAL A 617 21.89 -24.00 13.27
C VAL A 617 21.25 -25.31 12.83
N ALA A 618 21.85 -25.93 11.83
CA ALA A 618 21.38 -27.20 11.31
C ALA A 618 22.53 -28.20 11.17
N LEU A 619 22.20 -29.48 11.13
CA LEU A 619 23.08 -30.58 10.79
C LEU A 619 22.71 -31.02 9.38
N LYS A 620 23.68 -30.95 8.45
CA LYS A 620 23.54 -31.40 7.07
C LYS A 620 24.27 -32.72 6.92
N ALA A 621 23.60 -33.72 6.38
CA ALA A 621 24.17 -35.02 6.04
C ALA A 621 24.31 -35.14 4.52
N GLU A 622 25.44 -35.66 4.06
CA GLU A 622 25.66 -35.98 2.64
C GLU A 622 25.98 -37.47 2.50
N GLY A 623 24.98 -38.26 2.08
CA GLY A 623 25.06 -39.73 2.14
C GLY A 623 24.89 -40.27 3.56
N ASP A 624 25.28 -41.54 3.79
CA ASP A 624 24.97 -42.25 5.04
C ASP A 624 25.93 -41.94 6.22
N ASP A 625 27.14 -41.41 5.97
CA ASP A 625 28.23 -41.38 6.99
C ASP A 625 28.81 -40.00 7.34
N HIS A 626 28.44 -38.92 6.63
CA HIS A 626 29.03 -37.59 6.88
C HIS A 626 27.99 -36.55 7.23
N GLN A 627 27.93 -36.21 8.53
CA GLN A 627 27.15 -35.09 9.05
C GLN A 627 28.07 -33.94 9.46
N TYR A 628 27.71 -32.73 9.07
CA TYR A 628 28.44 -31.52 9.46
C TYR A 628 27.47 -30.40 9.87
N PRO A 629 27.84 -29.58 10.86
CA PRO A 629 27.03 -28.46 11.29
C PRO A 629 27.14 -27.29 10.32
N VAL A 630 25.99 -26.66 10.06
CA VAL A 630 25.87 -25.46 9.23
C VAL A 630 25.11 -24.38 9.99
N ILE A 631 25.44 -23.13 9.71
CA ILE A 631 24.70 -21.95 10.19
C ILE A 631 23.81 -21.48 9.04
N THR A 632 22.52 -21.28 9.35
CA THR A 632 21.53 -20.81 8.38
C THR A 632 21.13 -19.38 8.69
N LEU A 633 21.14 -18.54 7.66
CA LEU A 633 20.70 -17.15 7.73
C LEU A 633 19.66 -16.90 6.64
N PHE A 634 18.49 -16.41 7.05
CA PHE A 634 17.44 -16.01 6.15
C PHE A 634 17.10 -14.53 6.35
N VAL A 635 16.96 -13.80 5.25
CA VAL A 635 16.47 -12.42 5.25
C VAL A 635 15.41 -12.28 4.17
N GLN A 636 14.28 -11.67 4.50
CA GLN A 636 13.17 -11.54 3.57
C GLN A 636 12.47 -10.19 3.67
N LEU A 637 12.22 -9.54 2.53
CA LEU A 637 11.59 -8.23 2.48
C LEU A 637 10.10 -8.28 2.86
N TYR A 638 9.39 -9.30 2.40
CA TYR A 638 8.02 -9.59 2.81
C TYR A 638 7.74 -11.09 2.72
N GLN A 639 7.14 -11.63 3.78
CA GLN A 639 6.76 -13.03 3.90
C GLN A 639 5.32 -13.15 4.35
N GLN A 640 4.61 -14.04 3.68
CA GLN A 640 3.34 -14.53 4.14
C GLN A 640 3.12 -15.95 3.62
N GLN A 641 2.63 -16.83 4.47
CA GLN A 641 2.24 -18.18 4.09
C GLN A 641 0.72 -18.37 4.20
N ILE A 642 0.19 -19.36 3.47
CA ILE A 642 -1.19 -19.81 3.64
C ILE A 642 -1.38 -20.23 5.10
N ALA A 643 -2.49 -19.82 5.71
CA ALA A 643 -2.81 -20.00 7.14
C ALA A 643 -1.93 -19.21 8.13
N ASP A 644 -1.12 -18.24 7.69
CA ASP A 644 -0.44 -17.34 8.62
C ASP A 644 -1.43 -16.41 9.35
N ARG A 645 -1.09 -16.09 10.60
CA ARG A 645 -1.94 -15.27 11.46
C ARG A 645 -1.80 -13.79 11.14
N ALA A 646 -2.68 -13.21 10.33
CA ALA A 646 -3.03 -11.81 10.56
C ALA A 646 -4.39 -11.42 9.97
N LEU A 647 -5.19 -10.71 10.77
CA LEU A 647 -6.41 -10.03 10.30
C LEU A 647 -6.11 -8.94 9.26
N PHE A 648 -4.86 -8.51 9.22
CA PHE A 648 -4.33 -7.62 8.20
C PHE A 648 -3.44 -8.36 7.18
N ALA A 649 -3.30 -9.68 7.24
CA ALA A 649 -2.54 -10.41 6.22
C ALA A 649 -3.34 -10.47 4.92
N MET A 650 -2.64 -10.73 3.81
CA MET A 650 -3.26 -11.25 2.57
C MET A 650 -4.18 -12.43 2.98
N GLY A 651 -5.33 -12.65 2.35
CA GLY A 651 -6.33 -13.60 2.90
C GLY A 651 -5.74 -14.98 3.21
N ASN A 652 -6.35 -15.76 4.10
CA ASN A 652 -5.78 -17.01 4.64
C ASN A 652 -5.39 -18.04 3.55
N GLY A 653 -6.00 -17.98 2.37
CA GLY A 653 -5.62 -18.74 1.17
C GLY A 653 -4.51 -18.15 0.30
N THR A 654 -3.72 -17.20 0.79
CA THR A 654 -2.65 -16.53 0.03
C THR A 654 -1.29 -16.73 0.69
N ALA A 655 -0.27 -17.03 -0.12
CA ALA A 655 1.14 -16.96 0.26
C ALA A 655 1.89 -16.00 -0.68
N VAL A 656 2.81 -15.22 -0.11
CA VAL A 656 3.72 -14.34 -0.84
C VAL A 656 5.09 -14.38 -0.20
N ASP A 657 6.10 -14.69 -1.02
CA ASP A 657 7.49 -14.51 -0.69
C ASP A 657 8.09 -13.45 -1.62
N PHE A 658 8.64 -12.37 -1.08
CA PHE A 658 9.27 -11.32 -1.87
C PHE A 658 10.64 -10.95 -1.30
N GLY A 659 11.64 -10.93 -2.18
CA GLY A 659 13.02 -10.57 -1.86
C GLY A 659 13.60 -11.42 -0.74
N ARG A 660 13.47 -12.74 -0.85
CA ARG A 660 14.04 -13.69 0.12
C ARG A 660 15.46 -14.05 -0.28
N VAL A 661 16.38 -14.01 0.67
CA VAL A 661 17.76 -14.49 0.55
C VAL A 661 17.99 -15.53 1.64
N SER A 662 18.50 -16.69 1.24
CA SER A 662 18.96 -17.75 2.14
C SER A 662 20.44 -17.96 1.96
N LEU A 663 21.18 -18.04 3.07
CA LEU A 663 22.60 -18.36 3.08
C LEU A 663 22.84 -19.51 4.06
N GLU A 664 23.60 -20.51 3.62
CA GLU A 664 24.10 -21.59 4.47
C GLU A 664 25.63 -21.51 4.52
N LEU A 665 26.16 -21.48 5.74
CA LEU A 665 27.59 -21.40 6.00
C LEU A 665 28.05 -22.67 6.69
N ASP A 666 29.07 -23.33 6.16
CA ASP A 666 29.72 -24.45 6.85
C ASP A 666 30.45 -23.90 8.09
N GLN A 667 30.14 -24.45 9.26
CA GLN A 667 30.72 -23.97 10.52
C GLN A 667 32.23 -24.19 10.59
N ALA A 668 32.76 -25.25 9.96
CA ALA A 668 34.16 -25.62 10.05
C ALA A 668 35.05 -24.78 9.12
N SER A 669 34.62 -24.57 7.87
CA SER A 669 35.37 -23.80 6.88
C SER A 669 35.02 -22.30 6.89
N GLY A 670 33.83 -21.93 7.35
CA GLY A 670 33.30 -20.57 7.22
C GLY A 670 32.91 -20.21 5.78
N GLU A 671 32.97 -21.16 4.85
CA GLU A 671 32.62 -20.95 3.45
C GLU A 671 31.11 -21.07 3.21
N LEU A 672 30.63 -20.39 2.17
CA LEU A 672 29.24 -20.43 1.74
C LEU A 672 28.93 -21.77 1.06
N SER A 673 28.32 -22.68 1.81
CA SER A 673 27.97 -24.02 1.33
C SER A 673 26.80 -23.96 0.36
N ASP A 674 25.77 -23.17 0.68
CA ASP A 674 24.53 -23.09 -0.11
C ASP A 674 23.95 -21.67 -0.09
N TRP A 675 23.18 -21.32 -1.11
CA TRP A 675 22.45 -20.06 -1.15
C TRP A 675 21.25 -20.12 -2.09
N SER A 676 20.23 -19.34 -1.77
CA SER A 676 19.10 -19.12 -2.66
C SER A 676 18.58 -17.69 -2.59
N PHE A 677 17.96 -17.27 -3.68
CA PHE A 677 17.32 -15.99 -3.85
C PHE A 677 15.95 -16.16 -4.50
N THR A 678 14.91 -15.63 -3.86
CA THR A 678 13.57 -15.56 -4.44
C THR A 678 13.22 -14.09 -4.65
N GLY A 679 13.04 -13.70 -5.92
CA GLY A 679 12.56 -12.38 -6.31
C GLY A 679 11.12 -12.19 -5.86
N LEU A 680 10.19 -12.94 -6.47
CA LEU A 680 8.78 -12.94 -6.10
C LEU A 680 8.17 -14.34 -6.31
N LYS A 681 7.47 -14.84 -5.30
CA LYS A 681 6.65 -16.06 -5.37
C LYS A 681 5.29 -15.77 -4.75
N ILE A 682 4.22 -15.94 -5.51
CA ILE A 682 2.86 -15.70 -5.06
C ILE A 682 2.04 -16.95 -5.31
N ARG A 683 1.25 -17.36 -4.32
CA ARG A 683 0.26 -18.44 -4.45
C ARG A 683 -1.06 -17.96 -3.88
N LYS A 684 -2.15 -18.18 -4.60
CA LYS A 684 -3.47 -17.65 -4.23
C LYS A 684 -4.58 -18.63 -4.55
N PHE A 685 -5.37 -18.96 -3.54
CA PHE A 685 -6.69 -19.56 -3.71
C PHE A 685 -7.78 -18.48 -3.74
N LYS A 686 -8.89 -18.78 -4.42
CA LYS A 686 -10.12 -18.01 -4.25
C LYS A 686 -10.72 -18.33 -2.87
N ASP A 687 -10.23 -17.65 -1.85
CA ASP A 687 -10.72 -17.74 -0.46
C ASP A 687 -12.13 -17.12 -0.33
N ARG A 688 -12.96 -17.67 0.54
CA ARG A 688 -14.29 -17.17 0.89
C ARG A 688 -14.35 -16.94 2.39
N LEU A 689 -13.66 -15.88 2.82
CA LEU A 689 -13.62 -15.41 4.21
C LEU A 689 -13.16 -16.51 5.18
N ASN A 690 -11.92 -16.96 4.97
CA ASN A 690 -11.26 -18.00 5.74
C ASN A 690 -11.78 -19.41 5.44
N ARG A 691 -12.23 -19.65 4.20
CA ARG A 691 -12.61 -20.99 3.70
C ARG A 691 -12.17 -21.10 2.25
N ILE A 692 -11.38 -22.13 1.95
CA ILE A 692 -11.06 -22.49 0.58
C ILE A 692 -11.95 -23.68 0.22
N PRO A 693 -12.74 -23.62 -0.87
CA PRO A 693 -13.57 -24.76 -1.26
C PRO A 693 -12.72 -25.99 -1.54
N ASN A 694 -13.20 -27.17 -1.15
CA ASN A 694 -12.46 -28.44 -1.32
C ASN A 694 -12.81 -29.12 -2.65
N LEU A 695 -11.99 -30.07 -3.06
CA LEU A 695 -12.26 -30.91 -4.23
C LEU A 695 -13.62 -31.62 -4.07
N GLY A 696 -14.57 -31.33 -4.97
CA GLY A 696 -15.94 -31.87 -4.95
C GLY A 696 -17.04 -30.90 -4.49
N ASP A 697 -16.70 -29.71 -3.99
CA ASP A 697 -17.68 -28.64 -3.73
C ASP A 697 -18.10 -27.95 -5.03
N PRO A 698 -19.41 -27.77 -5.33
CA PRO A 698 -19.83 -27.08 -6.54
C PRO A 698 -19.43 -25.59 -6.47
N GLY A 699 -18.46 -25.21 -7.29
CA GLY A 699 -17.97 -23.84 -7.47
C GLY A 699 -16.57 -23.59 -6.90
N TYR A 700 -15.60 -23.47 -7.82
CA TYR A 700 -14.23 -22.93 -7.62
C TYR A 700 -13.32 -23.68 -6.65
N GLN A 701 -12.50 -24.59 -7.19
CA GLN A 701 -11.62 -25.49 -6.42
C GLN A 701 -10.12 -25.29 -6.72
N LEU A 702 -9.79 -24.31 -7.57
CA LEU A 702 -8.45 -24.12 -8.11
C LEU A 702 -7.87 -22.77 -7.64
N GLY A 703 -6.60 -22.80 -7.25
CA GLY A 703 -5.76 -21.64 -7.03
C GLY A 703 -4.68 -21.54 -8.09
N LEU A 704 -4.00 -20.41 -8.13
CA LEU A 704 -2.90 -20.15 -9.06
C LEU A 704 -1.66 -19.71 -8.29
N GLY A 705 -0.50 -20.10 -8.79
CA GLY A 705 0.79 -19.61 -8.33
C GLY A 705 1.59 -19.01 -9.48
N LEU A 706 2.43 -18.03 -9.14
CA LEU A 706 3.37 -17.39 -10.03
C LEU A 706 4.69 -17.20 -9.28
N THR A 707 5.76 -17.70 -9.86
CA THR A 707 7.14 -17.39 -9.44
C THR A 707 7.78 -16.53 -10.52
N VAL A 708 8.38 -15.42 -10.11
CA VAL A 708 9.20 -14.54 -10.95
C VAL A 708 10.57 -14.47 -10.30
N LEU A 709 11.56 -15.06 -10.97
CA LEU A 709 12.95 -15.17 -10.54
C LEU A 709 13.11 -15.94 -9.22
N GLU A 710 13.51 -17.19 -9.32
CA GLU A 710 13.98 -18.02 -8.19
C GLU A 710 15.34 -18.61 -8.60
N THR A 711 16.38 -18.30 -7.84
CA THR A 711 17.75 -18.75 -8.12
C THR A 711 18.28 -19.50 -6.91
N GLU A 712 18.79 -20.69 -7.11
CA GLU A 712 19.36 -21.52 -6.04
C GLU A 712 20.64 -22.21 -6.51
N LYS A 713 21.58 -22.40 -5.58
CA LYS A 713 22.70 -23.30 -5.80
C LYS A 713 22.19 -24.73 -5.57
N VAL A 714 22.39 -25.61 -6.54
CA VAL A 714 21.97 -27.02 -6.41
C VAL A 714 23.18 -27.86 -6.03
N ALA A 715 23.29 -28.22 -4.75
CA ALA A 715 24.24 -29.24 -4.31
C ALA A 715 23.71 -30.65 -4.66
N PRO A 716 24.54 -31.58 -5.18
CA PRO A 716 26.01 -31.53 -5.32
C PRO A 716 26.51 -31.06 -6.69
N LEU A 717 25.65 -30.56 -7.59
CA LEU A 717 25.98 -30.34 -9.01
C LEU A 717 26.90 -29.14 -9.30
N GLN A 718 27.35 -28.39 -8.29
CA GLN A 718 28.12 -27.14 -8.44
C GLN A 718 27.53 -26.19 -9.51
N GLY A 719 26.21 -26.24 -9.70
CA GLY A 719 25.48 -25.45 -10.68
C GLY A 719 24.54 -24.46 -9.99
N VAL A 720 24.27 -23.35 -10.67
CA VAL A 720 23.27 -22.37 -10.27
C VAL A 720 22.04 -22.58 -11.14
N LEU A 721 20.92 -22.92 -10.51
CA LEU A 721 19.64 -23.03 -11.20
C LEU A 721 18.92 -21.70 -11.11
N THR A 722 18.42 -21.18 -12.22
CA THR A 722 17.58 -19.97 -12.24
C THR A 722 16.26 -20.26 -12.92
N GLN A 723 15.17 -20.23 -12.16
CA GLN A 723 13.81 -20.21 -12.67
C GLN A 723 13.41 -18.77 -12.96
N TRP A 724 13.21 -18.44 -14.24
CA TRP A 724 12.84 -17.06 -14.61
C TRP A 724 11.38 -16.78 -14.34
N ILE A 725 10.53 -17.70 -14.77
CA ILE A 725 9.08 -17.63 -14.63
C ILE A 725 8.57 -19.06 -14.40
N ALA A 726 7.71 -19.23 -13.40
CA ALA A 726 6.96 -20.47 -13.20
C ALA A 726 5.48 -20.16 -12.95
N GLY A 727 4.59 -20.97 -13.53
CA GLY A 727 3.17 -20.96 -13.24
C GLY A 727 2.78 -22.23 -12.49
N GLU A 728 1.92 -22.12 -11.48
CA GLU A 728 1.43 -23.24 -10.69
C GLU A 728 -0.09 -23.27 -10.69
N LEU A 729 -0.67 -24.47 -10.80
CA LEU A 729 -2.08 -24.74 -10.53
C LEU A 729 -2.17 -25.42 -9.16
N LEU A 730 -3.04 -24.90 -8.30
CA LEU A 730 -3.24 -25.41 -6.94
C LEU A 730 -4.64 -26.02 -6.83
N ALA A 731 -4.75 -27.18 -6.20
CA ALA A 731 -6.02 -27.85 -5.94
C ALA A 731 -6.17 -28.09 -4.43
N ASN A 732 -7.15 -27.43 -3.81
CA ASN A 732 -7.40 -27.63 -2.38
C ASN A 732 -8.13 -28.97 -2.17
N LEU A 733 -7.43 -29.95 -1.61
CA LEU A 733 -7.98 -31.28 -1.35
C LEU A 733 -8.87 -31.25 -0.11
N TRP A 734 -8.42 -30.53 0.92
CA TRP A 734 -9.14 -30.37 2.15
C TRP A 734 -8.64 -29.15 2.94
N SER A 735 -9.54 -28.32 3.45
CA SER A 735 -9.22 -27.25 4.38
C SER A 735 -10.27 -27.12 5.48
N SER A 736 -9.83 -26.69 6.66
CA SER A 736 -10.72 -26.32 7.75
C SER A 736 -11.24 -24.89 7.58
N ILE A 737 -12.29 -24.55 8.33
CA ILE A 737 -12.66 -23.15 8.56
C ILE A 737 -11.48 -22.43 9.21
N GLY A 738 -11.19 -21.20 8.82
CA GLY A 738 -9.98 -20.49 9.24
C GLY A 738 -8.73 -20.85 8.45
N THR A 739 -8.78 -21.95 7.66
CA THR A 739 -7.63 -22.65 7.05
C THR A 739 -6.52 -23.02 8.04
N ASP A 740 -6.83 -23.17 9.33
CA ASP A 740 -5.87 -23.59 10.36
C ASP A 740 -5.28 -24.97 10.09
N ARG A 741 -5.99 -25.77 9.30
CA ARG A 741 -5.55 -27.05 8.78
C ARG A 741 -5.88 -27.10 7.30
N PHE A 742 -4.91 -27.46 6.48
CA PHE A 742 -5.13 -27.60 5.05
C PHE A 742 -4.28 -28.72 4.47
N LEU A 743 -4.72 -29.19 3.30
CA LEU A 743 -4.05 -30.12 2.41
C LEU A 743 -4.37 -29.70 0.98
N PHE A 744 -3.35 -29.35 0.21
CA PHE A 744 -3.51 -29.07 -1.21
C PHE A 744 -2.47 -29.81 -2.05
N ALA A 745 -2.82 -30.02 -3.31
CA ALA A 745 -1.89 -30.47 -4.34
C ALA A 745 -1.52 -29.30 -5.25
N SER A 746 -0.32 -29.32 -5.81
CA SER A 746 0.16 -28.34 -6.77
C SER A 746 0.72 -29.04 -8.01
N LEU A 747 0.52 -28.43 -9.17
CA LEU A 747 1.09 -28.83 -10.45
C LEU A 747 1.61 -27.57 -11.13
N GLY A 748 2.92 -27.48 -11.34
CA GLY A 748 3.55 -26.32 -11.95
C GLY A 748 4.26 -26.61 -13.26
N VAL A 749 4.61 -25.53 -13.94
CA VAL A 749 5.47 -25.48 -15.12
C VAL A 749 6.43 -24.31 -14.93
N ALA A 750 7.73 -24.58 -15.03
CA ALA A 750 8.78 -23.57 -14.89
C ALA A 750 9.73 -23.56 -16.08
N LEU A 751 10.16 -22.36 -16.47
CA LEU A 751 11.27 -22.15 -17.40
C LEU A 751 12.55 -21.91 -16.60
N GLU A 752 13.48 -22.85 -16.70
CA GLU A 752 14.72 -22.86 -15.94
C GLU A 752 15.94 -22.69 -16.85
N SER A 753 16.96 -22.01 -16.36
CA SER A 753 18.32 -22.01 -16.92
C SER A 753 19.24 -22.69 -15.91
N ASP A 754 19.95 -23.73 -16.36
CA ASP A 754 21.02 -24.37 -15.58
C ASP A 754 22.35 -23.73 -15.99
N TRP A 755 23.06 -23.15 -15.02
CA TRP A 755 24.38 -22.58 -15.20
C TRP A 755 25.41 -23.46 -14.51
N ARG A 756 26.21 -24.19 -15.29
CA ARG A 756 27.30 -25.04 -14.77
C ARG A 756 28.65 -24.37 -15.00
N GLY A 757 29.47 -24.29 -13.96
CA GLY A 757 30.85 -23.80 -14.04
C GLY A 757 31.85 -24.93 -13.84
N LEU A 758 32.78 -25.09 -14.78
CA LEU A 758 34.03 -25.83 -14.56
C LEU A 758 35.13 -24.82 -14.17
N ALA A 759 35.84 -25.15 -13.08
CA ALA A 759 37.21 -24.75 -12.70
C ALA A 759 37.45 -23.61 -11.68
N GLN A 760 38.57 -23.81 -10.98
CA GLN A 760 39.06 -23.28 -9.70
C GLN A 760 39.48 -21.80 -9.69
N ASP A 761 39.32 -21.03 -10.77
CA ASP A 761 39.98 -19.71 -10.93
C ASP A 761 39.05 -18.53 -11.26
N GLY A 762 37.76 -18.64 -10.93
CA GLY A 762 36.86 -17.48 -10.88
C GLY A 762 36.24 -17.07 -12.22
N VAL A 763 34.90 -17.14 -12.24
CA VAL A 763 33.98 -16.40 -13.14
C VAL A 763 34.09 -16.70 -14.65
N THR A 764 33.82 -17.94 -15.05
CA THR A 764 33.28 -18.23 -16.39
C THR A 764 32.06 -19.15 -16.28
N LEU A 765 30.87 -18.59 -16.55
CA LEU A 765 29.60 -19.31 -16.69
C LEU A 765 29.42 -19.58 -18.19
N GLU A 766 29.78 -20.77 -18.70
CA GLU A 766 29.83 -21.02 -20.15
C GLU A 766 28.66 -21.86 -20.72
N ASP A 767 28.05 -22.77 -19.96
CA ASP A 767 26.93 -23.58 -20.47
C ASP A 767 25.59 -23.06 -19.91
N ASN A 768 24.78 -22.42 -20.77
CA ASN A 768 23.39 -22.05 -20.49
C ASN A 768 22.45 -22.92 -21.34
N HIS A 769 21.84 -23.94 -20.71
CA HIS A 769 20.77 -24.70 -21.33
C HIS A 769 19.44 -24.33 -20.70
N THR A 770 18.48 -23.93 -21.54
CA THR A 770 17.09 -23.73 -21.10
C THR A 770 16.42 -25.09 -20.94
N ARG A 771 15.72 -25.27 -19.82
CA ARG A 771 14.99 -26.50 -19.47
C ARG A 771 13.55 -26.16 -19.11
N VAL A 772 12.68 -27.14 -19.30
CA VAL A 772 11.32 -27.09 -18.76
C VAL A 772 11.28 -28.00 -17.53
N ALA A 773 10.78 -27.47 -16.43
CA ALA A 773 10.56 -28.22 -15.21
C ALA A 773 9.06 -28.31 -14.89
N LEU A 774 8.62 -29.50 -14.46
CA LEU A 774 7.27 -29.75 -13.96
C LEU A 774 7.35 -30.16 -12.49
N PRO A 775 7.25 -29.20 -11.55
CA PRO A 775 7.07 -29.49 -10.14
C PRO A 775 5.66 -30.02 -9.86
N ILE A 776 5.57 -31.12 -9.12
CA ILE A 776 4.33 -31.73 -8.64
C ILE A 776 4.44 -31.82 -7.13
N GLY A 777 3.53 -31.18 -6.42
CA GLY A 777 3.63 -31.02 -4.96
C GLY A 777 2.38 -31.41 -4.22
N VAL A 778 2.56 -31.77 -2.95
CA VAL A 778 1.51 -31.82 -1.94
C VAL A 778 2.00 -31.07 -0.71
N GLU A 779 1.17 -30.19 -0.20
CA GLU A 779 1.47 -29.39 1.00
C GLU A 779 0.34 -29.50 2.00
N ALA A 780 0.72 -29.62 3.27
CA ALA A 780 -0.21 -29.66 4.38
C ALA A 780 0.27 -28.75 5.52
N ALA A 781 -0.68 -28.17 6.23
CA ALA A 781 -0.42 -27.55 7.51
C ALA A 781 -1.44 -28.02 8.54
N TRP A 782 -1.00 -28.13 9.79
CA TRP A 782 -1.84 -28.53 10.90
C TRP A 782 -1.56 -27.67 12.13
N THR A 783 -2.56 -26.94 12.56
CA THR A 783 -2.52 -26.18 13.82
C THR A 783 -3.18 -26.99 14.94
N PHE A 784 -2.49 -27.12 16.07
CA PHE A 784 -2.87 -28.05 17.15
C PHE A 784 -3.73 -27.43 18.23
N ASP A 785 -3.50 -26.16 18.59
CA ASP A 785 -4.16 -25.49 19.71
C ASP A 785 -5.10 -24.35 19.27
N ALA A 786 -6.10 -24.06 20.09
CA ALA A 786 -7.05 -22.96 19.83
C ALA A 786 -6.38 -21.58 19.86
N ALA A 787 -5.27 -21.43 20.61
CA ALA A 787 -4.42 -20.24 20.59
C ALA A 787 -3.42 -20.24 19.42
N ARG A 788 -3.47 -21.29 18.57
CA ARG A 788 -2.72 -21.52 17.33
C ARG A 788 -1.19 -21.49 17.44
N ARG A 789 -0.63 -21.63 18.65
CA ARG A 789 0.81 -21.47 18.96
C ARG A 789 1.68 -22.55 18.35
N TRP A 790 1.11 -23.70 18.04
CA TRP A 790 1.81 -24.81 17.41
C TRP A 790 1.27 -25.04 16.01
N GLN A 791 2.18 -25.05 15.03
CA GLN A 791 1.86 -25.34 13.64
C GLN A 791 2.89 -26.33 13.08
N LEU A 792 2.41 -27.44 12.53
CA LEU A 792 3.22 -28.37 11.74
C LEU A 792 2.95 -28.12 10.26
N ARG A 793 3.98 -27.87 9.47
CA ARG A 793 3.92 -27.80 8.01
C ARG A 793 4.69 -28.96 7.40
N ALA A 794 4.11 -29.56 6.39
CA ALA A 794 4.71 -30.65 5.64
C ALA A 794 4.55 -30.39 4.14
N SER A 795 5.62 -30.57 3.37
CA SER A 795 5.57 -30.49 1.92
C SER A 795 6.36 -31.61 1.28
N ALA A 796 5.82 -32.20 0.23
CA ALA A 796 6.49 -33.15 -0.64
C ALA A 796 6.39 -32.62 -2.06
N VAL A 797 7.52 -32.31 -2.69
CA VAL A 797 7.59 -31.78 -4.05
C VAL A 797 8.50 -32.66 -4.89
N GLU A 798 8.02 -33.03 -6.07
CA GLU A 798 8.76 -33.79 -7.06
C GLU A 798 8.85 -32.98 -8.34
N THR A 799 10.07 -32.59 -8.71
CA THR A 799 10.34 -31.77 -9.89
C THR A 799 10.98 -32.62 -10.97
N TRP A 800 10.26 -32.77 -12.08
CA TRP A 800 10.73 -33.44 -13.29
C TRP A 800 11.31 -32.40 -14.24
N ARG A 801 12.53 -32.61 -14.73
CA ARG A 801 13.21 -31.67 -15.63
C ARG A 801 13.51 -32.33 -16.97
N TRP A 802 13.14 -31.67 -18.06
CA TRP A 802 13.45 -32.09 -19.43
C TRP A 802 14.38 -31.08 -20.11
N GLY A 803 15.44 -31.59 -20.74
CA GLY A 803 16.41 -30.81 -21.51
C GLY A 803 17.18 -31.68 -22.52
N GLU A 804 18.08 -31.06 -23.29
CA GLU A 804 18.72 -31.68 -24.47
C GLU A 804 19.57 -32.94 -24.21
N ARG A 805 20.02 -33.18 -22.96
CA ARG A 805 20.96 -34.29 -22.66
C ARG A 805 20.42 -35.39 -21.75
N GLN A 806 19.61 -35.11 -20.73
CA GLN A 806 18.99 -36.13 -19.82
C GLN A 806 17.72 -35.61 -19.11
N THR A 807 16.84 -36.53 -18.70
CA THR A 807 15.72 -36.27 -17.78
C THR A 807 16.19 -36.48 -16.35
N GLU A 808 16.06 -35.46 -15.50
CA GLU A 808 16.40 -35.54 -14.06
C GLU A 808 15.13 -35.37 -13.23
N GLY A 809 14.95 -36.24 -12.23
CA GLY A 809 13.87 -36.14 -11.25
C GLY A 809 14.44 -35.80 -9.88
N LEU A 810 13.95 -34.73 -9.26
CA LEU A 810 14.34 -34.29 -7.92
C LEU A 810 13.14 -34.41 -6.97
N ARG A 811 13.31 -35.07 -5.84
CA ARG A 811 12.30 -35.16 -4.78
C ARG A 811 12.79 -34.42 -3.54
N GLN A 812 11.95 -33.52 -3.04
CA GLN A 812 12.17 -32.77 -1.81
C GLN A 812 11.04 -33.08 -0.82
N LEU A 813 11.41 -33.40 0.41
CA LEU A 813 10.49 -33.56 1.54
C LEU A 813 10.90 -32.55 2.62
N LYS A 814 9.95 -31.75 3.09
CA LYS A 814 10.18 -30.79 4.18
C LYS A 814 9.13 -30.98 5.26
N LEU A 815 9.58 -30.95 6.50
CA LEU A 815 8.77 -30.93 7.71
C LEU A 815 9.27 -29.76 8.56
N ASN A 816 8.36 -28.89 8.98
CA ASN A 816 8.68 -27.79 9.90
C ASN A 816 7.65 -27.73 11.02
N LEU A 817 8.10 -27.83 12.26
CA LEU A 817 7.29 -27.62 13.45
C LEU A 817 7.62 -26.26 14.07
N SER A 818 6.68 -25.33 13.96
CA SER A 818 6.81 -23.97 14.45
C SER A 818 6.09 -23.79 15.78
N HIS A 819 6.74 -23.11 16.72
CA HIS A 819 6.18 -22.71 18.00
C HIS A 819 6.29 -21.19 18.21
N HIS A 820 5.14 -20.53 18.41
CA HIS A 820 5.11 -19.09 18.70
C HIS A 820 5.47 -18.82 20.17
N LEU A 821 6.68 -18.26 20.39
CA LEU A 821 7.22 -17.96 21.71
C LEU A 821 6.63 -16.68 22.32
N GLY A 822 6.04 -15.82 21.50
CA GLY A 822 5.43 -14.55 21.92
C GLY A 822 6.13 -13.35 21.30
N ARG A 823 6.35 -12.30 22.11
CA ARG A 823 6.91 -11.02 21.64
C ARG A 823 8.13 -10.59 22.46
N TRP A 824 9.11 -10.02 21.78
CA TRP A 824 10.20 -9.28 22.39
C TRP A 824 10.28 -7.88 21.76
N GLY A 825 9.98 -6.85 22.53
CA GLY A 825 9.83 -5.49 22.01
C GLY A 825 8.73 -5.43 20.93
N GLN A 826 9.10 -5.01 19.71
CA GLN A 826 8.21 -4.92 18.55
C GLN A 826 8.34 -6.13 17.60
N GLN A 827 8.97 -7.21 18.04
CA GLN A 827 9.21 -8.42 17.23
C GLN A 827 8.40 -9.59 17.79
N ALA A 828 7.66 -10.28 16.93
CA ALA A 828 7.17 -11.63 17.18
C ALA A 828 8.32 -12.62 16.99
N ILE A 829 8.40 -13.61 17.88
CA ILE A 829 9.44 -14.65 17.84
C ILE A 829 8.77 -16.01 17.68
N ASP A 830 9.22 -16.74 16.67
CA ASP A 830 8.86 -18.13 16.43
C ASP A 830 10.13 -19.01 16.55
N LEU A 831 9.96 -20.20 17.13
CA LEU A 831 10.97 -21.26 17.14
C LEU A 831 10.55 -22.31 16.12
N ASP A 832 11.41 -22.57 15.15
CA ASP A 832 11.19 -23.52 14.06
C ASP A 832 12.10 -24.73 14.22
N LEU A 833 11.52 -25.93 14.23
CA LEU A 833 12.23 -27.21 14.16
C LEU A 833 12.03 -27.79 12.78
N MET A 834 13.09 -27.81 11.98
CA MET A 834 13.04 -28.18 10.57
C MET A 834 13.73 -29.52 10.31
N TYR A 835 13.15 -30.27 9.38
CA TYR A 835 13.71 -31.48 8.80
C TYR A 835 13.44 -31.47 7.30
N GLU A 836 14.49 -31.53 6.49
CA GLU A 836 14.44 -31.51 5.04
C GLU A 836 15.28 -32.65 4.45
N THR A 837 14.76 -33.31 3.43
CA THR A 837 15.51 -34.29 2.65
C THR A 837 15.35 -34.06 1.16
N THR A 838 16.44 -34.12 0.42
CA THR A 838 16.47 -33.98 -1.04
C THR A 838 17.11 -35.20 -1.67
N SER A 839 16.47 -35.81 -2.69
CA SER A 839 16.98 -37.00 -3.39
C SER A 839 16.73 -36.97 -4.90
N PHE A 840 17.59 -37.63 -5.67
CA PHE A 840 17.47 -37.76 -7.12
C PHE A 840 16.86 -39.11 -7.52
N LEU A 841 15.84 -39.12 -8.38
CA LEU A 841 15.04 -40.31 -8.69
C LEU A 841 15.68 -41.29 -9.67
N PHE A 842 16.66 -40.83 -10.46
CA PHE A 842 17.30 -41.62 -11.53
C PHE A 842 18.82 -41.72 -11.39
N SER A 843 19.36 -41.38 -10.21
CA SER A 843 20.79 -41.36 -9.92
C SER A 843 21.07 -42.04 -8.58
N HIS A 844 22.18 -42.76 -8.48
CA HIS A 844 22.68 -43.27 -7.18
C HIS A 844 23.33 -42.16 -6.32
N ARG A 845 23.27 -40.88 -6.73
CA ARG A 845 23.94 -39.78 -6.04
C ARG A 845 23.08 -39.13 -4.96
N HIS A 846 23.73 -39.00 -3.80
CA HIS A 846 23.54 -38.09 -2.66
C HIS A 846 22.12 -37.65 -2.31
N GLN A 847 21.60 -38.25 -1.24
CA GLN A 847 20.51 -37.72 -0.43
C GLN A 847 21.09 -36.72 0.57
N GLN A 848 20.65 -35.47 0.52
CA GLN A 848 21.00 -34.49 1.55
C GLN A 848 19.89 -34.45 2.59
N GLN A 849 20.26 -34.63 3.86
CA GLN A 849 19.32 -34.56 4.98
C GLN A 849 19.75 -33.43 5.90
N LEU A 850 18.85 -32.48 6.11
CA LEU A 850 19.07 -31.31 6.95
C LEU A 850 18.10 -31.34 8.12
N ALA A 851 18.61 -31.31 9.35
CA ALA A 851 17.82 -31.18 10.56
C ALA A 851 18.33 -29.99 11.37
N GLY A 852 17.45 -29.06 11.76
CA GLY A 852 17.90 -27.82 12.38
C GLY A 852 16.88 -27.16 13.28
N PHE A 853 17.36 -26.19 14.03
CA PHE A 853 16.55 -25.26 14.79
C PHE A 853 16.82 -23.84 14.29
N THR A 854 15.75 -23.07 14.14
CA THR A 854 15.83 -21.68 13.68
C THR A 854 14.97 -20.81 14.57
N LEU A 855 15.47 -19.61 14.89
CA LEU A 855 14.69 -18.55 15.51
C LEU A 855 14.32 -17.52 14.45
N SER A 856 13.02 -17.30 14.31
CA SER A 856 12.42 -16.41 13.33
C SER A 856 11.91 -15.15 14.03
N PHE A 857 12.31 -13.99 13.53
CA PHE A 857 11.94 -12.69 14.07
C PHE A 857 11.12 -11.92 13.04
N ARG A 858 9.88 -11.56 13.40
CA ARG A 858 8.94 -10.87 12.52
C ARG A 858 8.46 -9.58 13.18
N PRO A 859 8.64 -8.40 12.55
CA PRO A 859 8.20 -7.17 13.16
C PRO A 859 6.67 -7.06 13.17
N PHE A 860 6.22 -6.33 14.18
CA PHE A 860 4.83 -5.95 14.41
C PHE A 860 4.43 -4.72 13.59
#